data_AF-A0A962Y4G8-F1
#
_entry.id   AF-A0A962Y4G8-F1
#
_cell.length_a   1.000
_cell.length_b   1.000
_cell.length_c   1.000
_cell.angle_alpha   90.00
_cell.angle_beta   90.00
_cell.angle_gamma   90.00
#
_symmetry.space_group_name_H-M   'P 1'
#
loop_
_entity.id
_entity.type
_entity.pdbx_description
1 polymer ?
#
loop_
_entity_poly.entity_id
_entity_poly.type
_entity_poly.pdbx_seq_one_letter_code
_entity_poly.pdbx_strand_id
1 'polypeptide(L)'
;MIHHFVSPLLLRAGLRHHTRQRWQAALMLAGVMMGVAVVVAVDLANAAASASFAHSVSQLRGAATHRLIGTQGYLPQSLYTALLTTPGHPPMAPVISTRVHVEGSQERFRLVGIDLFAEGPMRRDMGSTITGSDGLRTWLTRPGVAVLSTSAADHLGVTIGNALKIHHQGRPAVLEILDIDDDDSPASRDLLVTDIATAQALSAMHGNISHIDLILDATAEAWLKERLPGWARLLSVDEQTQGIVGLSAAFELNLTAMSLLALLVGAFLIFNALSLSIVQRRNLMGRLRALGVTDTQIHHLIVAEAVVLGIFGTLLGSLLGIALGQGLTTLVAATVSELYYDVPADALRLNTWSLAKGALLGLGGTVLAAWFPAAQAARTPPLTTLSRAALEQSIRQRLPRLVIAGGILMPLGLLLAFEVPGGVLTGFAGLFVMLLGAALLTPLALRLLHQALDRLPLDGIWRMAVRDLDRHLSRLGTAAAALMVALSASVGVAVMVESMRGAVGEWLGDLLSADLYIASEAFADGATLPQSIVTQAPRLAPVSAASLYRNRSLYSDNRHITLVAADLAPRSRTGFRFVAQADGDVWQRFDRGELLISEPFANRLQLRAGDSLRLPTPAGDVEFPVAAVFRDYASEHGRVFIARPHYRGHWSDTAVNTVALFSDRNAAVLLQAARVQFAAED
;
A
#
# COMPACT_ATOMS: atom_id res chain seq x y z
N MET A 1 26.38 -35.71 -18.09
CA MET A 1 27.32 -34.61 -18.42
C MET A 1 28.13 -34.06 -17.23
N ILE A 2 28.03 -34.61 -16.00
CA ILE A 2 28.74 -34.11 -14.79
C ILE A 2 30.13 -34.76 -14.60
N HIS A 3 30.42 -35.86 -15.30
CA HIS A 3 31.63 -36.68 -15.09
C HIS A 3 32.97 -36.03 -15.53
N HIS A 4 32.96 -34.92 -16.25
CA HIS A 4 34.20 -34.29 -16.73
C HIS A 4 34.71 -33.12 -15.89
N PHE A 5 33.92 -32.59 -14.94
CA PHE A 5 34.26 -31.32 -14.27
C PHE A 5 34.57 -31.41 -12.77
N VAL A 6 34.05 -32.42 -12.05
CA VAL A 6 34.37 -32.66 -10.62
C VAL A 6 34.59 -34.14 -10.41
N SER A 7 35.77 -34.54 -9.92
CA SER A 7 36.02 -35.94 -9.62
C SER A 7 35.15 -36.41 -8.44
N PRO A 8 34.59 -37.63 -8.46
CA PRO A 8 33.75 -38.14 -7.37
C PRO A 8 34.50 -38.21 -6.03
N LEU A 9 35.83 -38.26 -6.05
CA LEU A 9 36.69 -38.17 -4.87
C LEU A 9 36.66 -36.77 -4.23
N LEU A 10 36.71 -35.71 -5.03
CA LEU A 10 36.62 -34.33 -4.54
C LEU A 10 35.25 -34.05 -3.93
N LEU A 11 34.18 -34.55 -4.58
CA LEU A 11 32.81 -34.40 -4.11
C LEU A 11 32.59 -35.15 -2.77
N ARG A 12 33.12 -36.38 -2.64
CA ARG A 12 33.13 -37.13 -1.37
C ARG A 12 33.94 -36.42 -0.28
N ALA A 13 35.07 -35.81 -0.62
CA ALA A 13 35.88 -35.06 0.33
C ALA A 13 35.14 -33.81 0.87
N GLY A 14 34.44 -33.08 0.00
CA GLY A 14 33.57 -31.97 0.36
C GLY A 14 32.42 -32.40 1.30
N LEU A 15 31.67 -33.43 0.91
CA LEU A 15 30.60 -34.00 1.74
C LEU A 15 31.08 -34.46 3.12
N ARG A 16 32.21 -35.16 3.17
CA ARG A 16 32.77 -35.68 4.43
C ARG A 16 33.19 -34.55 5.37
N HIS A 17 33.59 -33.40 4.85
CA HIS A 17 33.88 -32.21 5.65
C HIS A 17 32.62 -31.68 6.34
N HIS A 18 31.52 -31.50 5.61
CA HIS A 18 30.24 -31.04 6.17
C HIS A 18 29.68 -32.02 7.22
N THR A 19 29.81 -33.33 7.01
CA THR A 19 29.36 -34.33 8.00
C THR A 19 30.18 -34.34 9.30
N ARG A 20 31.44 -33.90 9.25
CA ARG A 20 32.33 -33.78 10.42
C ARG A 20 32.14 -32.45 11.15
N GLN A 21 31.89 -31.36 10.43
CA GLN A 21 31.67 -30.02 11.01
C GLN A 21 30.18 -29.65 10.96
N ARG A 22 29.37 -30.45 11.68
CA ARG A 22 27.90 -30.38 11.65
C ARG A 22 27.33 -29.01 12.01
N TRP A 23 27.88 -28.35 13.03
CA TRP A 23 27.44 -27.03 13.46
C TRP A 23 27.68 -25.94 12.40
N GLN A 24 28.80 -26.02 11.69
CA GLN A 24 29.10 -25.05 10.63
C GLN A 24 28.21 -25.27 9.41
N ALA A 25 27.95 -26.54 9.06
CA ALA A 25 26.99 -26.88 8.01
C ALA A 25 25.58 -26.40 8.37
N ALA A 26 25.17 -26.58 9.63
CA ALA A 26 23.87 -26.11 10.13
C ALA A 26 23.76 -24.58 10.10
N LEU A 27 24.78 -23.85 10.57
CA LEU A 27 24.79 -22.38 10.53
C LEU A 27 24.76 -21.84 9.10
N MET A 28 25.48 -22.47 8.18
CA MET A 28 25.43 -22.10 6.78
C MET A 28 24.04 -22.35 6.19
N LEU A 29 23.49 -23.54 6.42
CA LEU A 29 22.15 -23.89 5.95
C LEU A 29 21.11 -22.92 6.53
N ALA A 30 21.23 -22.55 7.81
CA ALA A 30 20.36 -21.59 8.46
C ALA A 30 20.48 -20.18 7.82
N GLY A 31 21.68 -19.73 7.47
CA GLY A 31 21.88 -18.46 6.77
C GLY A 31 21.24 -18.45 5.37
N VAL A 32 21.40 -19.53 4.62
CA VAL A 32 20.76 -19.69 3.30
C VAL A 32 19.24 -19.79 3.43
N MET A 33 18.76 -20.62 4.36
CA MET A 33 17.35 -20.80 4.67
C MET A 33 16.68 -19.49 5.06
N MET A 34 17.29 -18.70 5.95
CA MET A 34 16.76 -17.42 6.39
C MET A 34 16.73 -16.40 5.24
N GLY A 35 17.80 -16.36 4.42
CA GLY A 35 17.85 -15.48 3.26
C GLY A 35 16.74 -15.79 2.25
N VAL A 36 16.49 -17.07 1.94
CA VAL A 36 15.37 -17.46 1.06
C VAL A 36 14.02 -17.23 1.72
N ALA A 37 13.87 -17.56 3.01
CA ALA A 37 12.61 -17.40 3.74
C ALA A 37 12.11 -15.95 3.74
N VAL A 38 13.01 -14.98 3.97
CA VAL A 38 12.67 -13.55 3.94
C VAL A 38 12.18 -13.13 2.55
N VAL A 39 12.85 -13.55 1.48
CA VAL A 39 12.46 -13.20 0.11
C VAL A 39 11.11 -13.82 -0.25
N VAL A 40 10.91 -15.10 0.06
CA VAL A 40 9.66 -15.82 -0.24
C VAL A 40 8.49 -15.28 0.59
N ALA A 41 8.70 -14.99 1.88
CA ALA A 41 7.66 -14.43 2.75
C ALA A 41 7.18 -13.07 2.24
N VAL A 42 8.12 -12.19 1.84
CA VAL A 42 7.78 -10.85 1.33
C VAL A 42 7.15 -10.93 -0.05
N ASP A 43 7.64 -11.76 -0.98
CA ASP A 43 7.03 -11.92 -2.30
C ASP A 43 5.61 -12.52 -2.19
N LEU A 44 5.39 -13.48 -1.29
CA LEU A 44 4.07 -14.06 -1.05
C LEU A 44 3.11 -13.05 -0.43
N ALA A 45 3.56 -12.28 0.57
CA ALA A 45 2.75 -11.22 1.19
C ALA A 45 2.37 -10.14 0.16
N ASN A 46 3.32 -9.72 -0.67
CA ASN A 46 3.07 -8.74 -1.73
C ASN A 46 2.12 -9.28 -2.80
N ALA A 47 2.31 -10.52 -3.24
CA ALA A 47 1.44 -11.14 -4.23
C ALA A 47 0.02 -11.31 -3.70
N ALA A 48 -0.15 -11.71 -2.44
CA ALA A 48 -1.45 -11.80 -1.79
C ALA A 48 -2.12 -10.42 -1.71
N ALA A 49 -1.38 -9.39 -1.31
CA ALA A 49 -1.89 -8.02 -1.26
C ALA A 49 -2.32 -7.52 -2.66
N SER A 50 -1.44 -7.61 -3.67
CA SER A 50 -1.75 -7.21 -5.04
C SER A 50 -2.92 -8.00 -5.65
N ALA A 51 -3.01 -9.31 -5.39
CA ALA A 51 -4.12 -10.13 -5.86
C ALA A 51 -5.45 -9.72 -5.21
N SER A 52 -5.46 -9.44 -3.90
CA SER A 52 -6.64 -8.94 -3.18
C SER A 52 -7.12 -7.61 -3.77
N PHE A 53 -6.21 -6.70 -4.11
CA PHE A 53 -6.55 -5.42 -4.73
C PHE A 53 -7.06 -5.60 -6.18
N ALA A 54 -6.36 -6.39 -7.00
CA ALA A 54 -6.75 -6.64 -8.39
C ALA A 54 -8.14 -7.27 -8.48
N HIS A 55 -8.43 -8.23 -7.59
CA HIS A 55 -9.75 -8.84 -7.45
C HIS A 55 -10.80 -7.78 -7.10
N SER A 56 -10.56 -6.98 -6.06
CA SER A 56 -11.45 -5.89 -5.64
C SER A 56 -11.73 -4.86 -6.74
N VAL A 57 -10.74 -4.53 -7.58
CA VAL A 57 -10.90 -3.59 -8.71
C VAL A 57 -11.65 -4.23 -9.88
N SER A 58 -11.33 -5.49 -10.22
CA SER A 58 -11.97 -6.20 -11.34
C SER A 58 -13.47 -6.41 -11.13
N GLN A 59 -13.89 -6.57 -9.87
CA GLN A 59 -15.29 -6.76 -9.50
C GLN A 59 -16.12 -5.47 -9.55
N LEU A 60 -15.48 -4.30 -9.55
CA LEU A 60 -16.16 -3.01 -9.71
C LEU A 60 -16.39 -2.63 -11.19
N ARG A 61 -15.72 -3.30 -12.14
CA ARG A 61 -15.81 -3.01 -13.57
C ARG A 61 -16.97 -3.77 -14.21
N GLY A 62 -18.14 -3.15 -14.27
CA GLY A 62 -19.23 -3.57 -15.17
C GLY A 62 -18.88 -3.30 -16.65
N ALA A 63 -19.81 -3.54 -17.58
CA ALA A 63 -19.58 -3.26 -19.01
C ALA A 63 -19.61 -1.77 -19.38
N ALA A 64 -19.95 -0.89 -18.43
CA ALA A 64 -20.00 0.55 -18.63
C ALA A 64 -18.60 1.13 -18.92
N THR A 65 -18.51 1.93 -19.97
CA THR A 65 -17.27 2.64 -20.35
C THR A 65 -17.16 4.01 -19.70
N HIS A 66 -18.31 4.66 -19.49
CA HIS A 66 -18.42 6.02 -18.97
C HIS A 66 -19.59 6.13 -18.00
N ARG A 67 -19.54 7.13 -17.13
CA ARG A 67 -20.58 7.48 -16.19
C ARG A 67 -20.87 8.97 -16.28
N LEU A 68 -22.14 9.32 -16.38
CA LEU A 68 -22.59 10.70 -16.26
C LEU A 68 -22.89 11.00 -14.80
N ILE A 69 -22.31 12.09 -14.28
CA ILE A 69 -22.55 12.60 -12.93
C ILE A 69 -22.93 14.08 -12.95
N GLY A 70 -23.72 14.52 -11.97
CA GLY A 70 -24.01 15.93 -11.76
C GLY A 70 -22.97 16.58 -10.85
N THR A 71 -22.70 17.88 -11.04
CA THR A 71 -21.88 18.67 -10.10
C THR A 71 -22.44 18.68 -8.67
N GLN A 72 -23.74 18.44 -8.50
CA GLN A 72 -24.41 18.35 -7.20
C GLN A 72 -24.35 16.93 -6.58
N GLY A 73 -23.80 15.93 -7.28
CA GLY A 73 -23.74 14.53 -6.83
C GLY A 73 -24.97 13.68 -7.20
N TYR A 74 -26.00 14.29 -7.77
CA TYR A 74 -27.19 13.64 -8.32
C TYR A 74 -27.57 14.27 -9.66
N LEU A 75 -28.31 13.52 -10.48
CA LEU A 75 -28.84 13.95 -11.77
C LEU A 75 -30.36 14.01 -11.72
N PRO A 76 -31.00 15.07 -12.25
CA PRO A 76 -32.43 15.06 -12.51
C PRO A 76 -32.79 13.95 -13.49
N GLN A 77 -33.80 13.14 -13.17
CA GLN A 77 -34.29 12.07 -14.05
C GLN A 77 -34.80 12.62 -15.39
N SER A 78 -35.26 13.88 -15.42
CA SER A 78 -35.64 14.57 -16.66
C SER A 78 -34.51 14.65 -17.68
N LEU A 79 -33.25 14.73 -17.24
CA LEU A 79 -32.10 14.69 -18.15
C LEU A 79 -31.97 13.31 -18.81
N TYR A 80 -32.10 12.24 -18.03
CA TYR A 80 -32.08 10.87 -18.57
C TYR A 80 -33.18 10.67 -19.61
N THR A 81 -34.41 11.08 -19.30
CA THR A 81 -35.54 10.97 -20.25
C THR A 81 -35.32 11.79 -21.51
N ALA A 82 -34.76 13.00 -21.41
CA ALA A 82 -34.44 13.84 -22.56
C ALA A 82 -33.38 13.20 -23.46
N LEU A 83 -32.34 12.60 -22.88
CA LEU A 83 -31.28 11.91 -23.62
C LEU A 83 -31.81 10.64 -24.30
N LEU A 84 -32.60 9.84 -23.58
CA LEU A 84 -33.16 8.57 -24.08
C LEU A 84 -34.16 8.78 -25.23
N THR A 85 -34.93 9.87 -25.21
CA THR A 85 -35.92 10.17 -26.27
C THR A 85 -35.29 10.78 -27.53
N THR A 86 -34.00 11.13 -27.49
CA THR A 86 -33.31 11.73 -28.64
C THR A 86 -32.78 10.65 -29.59
N PRO A 87 -33.05 10.72 -30.91
CA PRO A 87 -32.54 9.75 -31.87
C PRO A 87 -31.01 9.68 -31.89
N GLY A 88 -30.47 8.45 -31.98
CA GLY A 88 -29.02 8.20 -31.99
C GLY A 88 -28.37 8.16 -30.61
N HIS A 89 -29.16 8.05 -29.54
CA HIS A 89 -28.63 7.92 -28.19
C HIS A 89 -27.80 6.63 -28.02
N PRO A 90 -26.71 6.66 -27.25
CA PRO A 90 -25.97 5.45 -26.89
C PRO A 90 -26.74 4.58 -25.88
N PRO A 91 -26.32 3.31 -25.68
CA PRO A 91 -26.81 2.49 -24.57
C PRO A 91 -26.53 3.19 -23.23
N MET A 92 -27.59 3.45 -22.47
CA MET A 92 -27.54 4.20 -21.20
C MET A 92 -28.49 3.61 -20.16
N ALA A 93 -28.00 3.45 -18.93
CA ALA A 93 -28.78 2.91 -17.81
C ALA A 93 -28.77 3.88 -16.62
N PRO A 94 -29.94 4.27 -16.08
CA PRO A 94 -30.01 5.10 -14.88
C PRO A 94 -29.77 4.21 -13.65
N VAL A 95 -28.95 4.69 -12.72
CA VAL A 95 -28.60 3.92 -11.52
C VAL A 95 -28.79 4.77 -10.27
N ILE A 96 -29.36 4.16 -9.25
CA ILE A 96 -29.39 4.71 -7.90
C ILE A 96 -28.53 3.84 -7.02
N SER A 97 -27.59 4.44 -6.33
CA SER A 97 -26.71 3.75 -5.40
C SER A 97 -26.78 4.45 -4.07
N THR A 98 -27.25 3.73 -3.06
CA THR A 98 -27.25 4.20 -1.67
C THR A 98 -26.78 3.10 -0.73
N ARG A 99 -26.46 3.45 0.50
CA ARG A 99 -26.13 2.48 1.55
C ARG A 99 -27.24 2.42 2.57
N VAL A 100 -27.66 1.22 2.91
CA VAL A 100 -28.72 0.95 3.89
C VAL A 100 -28.18 0.06 5.00
N HIS A 101 -28.72 0.22 6.20
CA HIS A 101 -28.44 -0.67 7.32
C HIS A 101 -29.51 -1.75 7.39
N VAL A 102 -29.14 -3.00 7.64
CA VAL A 102 -30.08 -4.12 7.77
C VAL A 102 -30.26 -4.43 9.25
N GLU A 103 -31.51 -4.46 9.73
CA GLU A 103 -31.82 -4.76 11.14
C GLU A 103 -31.29 -6.16 11.51
N GLY A 104 -30.45 -6.23 12.54
CA GLY A 104 -29.80 -7.47 12.98
C GLY A 104 -28.39 -7.70 12.42
N SER A 105 -27.95 -6.91 11.45
CA SER A 105 -26.54 -6.85 11.02
C SER A 105 -25.86 -5.64 11.63
N GLN A 106 -24.56 -5.73 11.93
CA GLN A 106 -23.74 -4.55 12.26
C GLN A 106 -23.18 -3.86 11.01
N GLU A 107 -23.28 -4.52 9.85
CA GLU A 107 -22.72 -4.07 8.58
C GLU A 107 -23.75 -3.30 7.73
N ARG A 108 -23.27 -2.58 6.73
CA ARG A 108 -24.14 -1.85 5.78
C ARG A 108 -24.09 -2.48 4.42
N PHE A 109 -25.25 -2.47 3.78
CA PHE A 109 -25.45 -3.02 2.47
C PHE A 109 -25.62 -1.89 1.46
N ARG A 110 -25.00 -2.02 0.30
CA ARG A 110 -25.19 -1.15 -0.85
C ARG A 110 -26.48 -1.56 -1.55
N LEU A 111 -27.49 -0.71 -1.45
CA LEU A 111 -28.72 -0.81 -2.20
C LEU A 111 -28.55 -0.14 -3.56
N VAL A 112 -28.62 -0.93 -4.63
CA VAL A 112 -28.55 -0.48 -6.01
C VAL A 112 -29.91 -0.63 -6.68
N GLY A 113 -30.50 0.49 -7.04
CA GLY A 113 -31.71 0.57 -7.85
C GLY A 113 -31.36 0.58 -9.33
N ILE A 114 -31.88 -0.39 -10.07
CA ILE A 114 -31.63 -0.54 -11.51
C ILE A 114 -32.92 -0.54 -12.33
N ASP A 115 -32.81 -0.14 -13.60
CA ASP A 115 -33.88 -0.27 -14.59
C ASP A 115 -33.62 -1.50 -15.48
N LEU A 116 -34.43 -2.56 -15.30
CA LEU A 116 -34.27 -3.82 -16.03
C LEU A 116 -34.31 -3.66 -17.56
N PHE A 117 -35.02 -2.65 -18.08
CA PHE A 117 -35.12 -2.44 -19.53
C PHE A 117 -33.86 -1.78 -20.09
N ALA A 118 -33.18 -0.96 -19.28
CA ALA A 118 -31.98 -0.24 -19.66
C ALA A 118 -30.68 -1.02 -19.34
N GLU A 119 -30.74 -1.97 -18.41
CA GLU A 119 -29.57 -2.75 -17.92
C GLU A 119 -29.09 -3.86 -18.86
N GLY A 120 -29.91 -4.32 -19.81
CA GLY A 120 -29.57 -5.45 -20.70
C GLY A 120 -28.19 -5.34 -21.39
N PRO A 121 -27.79 -4.17 -21.92
CA PRO A 121 -26.45 -3.96 -22.47
C PRO A 121 -25.33 -3.85 -21.42
N MET A 122 -25.64 -3.49 -20.17
CA MET A 122 -24.68 -3.20 -19.10
C MET A 122 -24.30 -4.43 -18.27
N ARG A 123 -25.25 -5.34 -18.03
CA ARG A 123 -25.07 -6.52 -17.16
C ARG A 123 -25.72 -7.75 -17.80
N ARG A 124 -24.96 -8.45 -18.64
CA ARG A 124 -25.46 -9.61 -19.41
C ARG A 124 -25.87 -10.80 -18.53
N ASP A 125 -25.29 -10.93 -17.34
CA ASP A 125 -25.49 -12.12 -16.49
C ASP A 125 -26.73 -12.00 -15.58
N MET A 126 -27.05 -10.80 -15.06
CA MET A 126 -28.26 -10.57 -14.23
C MET A 126 -29.57 -10.81 -14.99
N GLY A 127 -29.56 -10.66 -16.31
CA GLY A 127 -30.73 -10.97 -17.16
C GLY A 127 -31.05 -12.47 -17.22
N SER A 128 -30.12 -13.35 -16.83
CA SER A 128 -30.33 -14.79 -16.77
C SER A 128 -30.85 -15.28 -15.42
N THR A 129 -30.70 -14.48 -14.36
CA THR A 129 -31.09 -14.87 -12.99
C THR A 129 -32.60 -14.69 -12.76
N ILE A 130 -33.23 -13.66 -13.35
CA ILE A 130 -34.69 -13.44 -13.27
C ILE A 130 -35.42 -14.41 -14.23
N THR A 131 -35.30 -15.71 -13.94
CA THR A 131 -35.82 -16.81 -14.74
C THR A 131 -37.27 -17.11 -14.39
N GLY A 132 -38.17 -16.33 -14.98
CA GLY A 132 -39.60 -16.65 -14.99
C GLY A 132 -40.46 -15.44 -15.33
N SER A 133 -41.49 -15.64 -16.17
CA SER A 133 -42.48 -14.60 -16.47
C SER A 133 -43.15 -14.02 -15.22
N ASP A 134 -43.22 -14.81 -14.14
CA ASP A 134 -43.80 -14.39 -12.86
C ASP A 134 -42.81 -13.59 -11.99
N GLY A 135 -41.50 -13.87 -12.05
CA GLY A 135 -40.48 -13.12 -11.30
C GLY A 135 -40.33 -11.70 -11.82
N LEU A 136 -40.23 -11.54 -13.14
CA LEU A 136 -40.16 -10.24 -13.81
C LEU A 136 -41.44 -9.40 -13.58
N ARG A 137 -42.61 -10.05 -13.60
CA ARG A 137 -43.88 -9.40 -13.28
C ARG A 137 -43.93 -8.95 -11.81
N THR A 138 -43.45 -9.79 -10.89
CA THR A 138 -43.41 -9.47 -9.46
C THR A 138 -42.47 -8.31 -9.19
N TRP A 139 -41.29 -8.28 -9.82
CA TRP A 139 -40.33 -7.18 -9.75
C TRP A 139 -40.93 -5.83 -10.17
N LEU A 140 -41.66 -5.81 -11.29
CA LEU A 140 -42.23 -4.58 -11.84
C LEU A 140 -43.53 -4.12 -11.14
N THR A 141 -44.26 -5.04 -10.48
CA THR A 141 -45.60 -4.74 -9.94
C THR A 141 -45.67 -4.64 -8.43
N ARG A 142 -44.74 -5.25 -7.69
CA ARG A 142 -44.71 -5.20 -6.22
C ARG A 142 -43.58 -4.28 -5.76
N PRO A 143 -43.87 -3.14 -5.11
CA PRO A 143 -42.82 -2.29 -4.56
C PRO A 143 -42.13 -2.99 -3.40
N GLY A 144 -40.83 -2.73 -3.22
CA GLY A 144 -40.09 -3.26 -2.07
C GLY A 144 -39.59 -4.69 -2.24
N VAL A 145 -39.32 -5.14 -3.46
CA VAL A 145 -38.65 -6.44 -3.70
C VAL A 145 -37.17 -6.24 -3.99
N ALA A 146 -36.34 -7.19 -3.56
CA ALA A 146 -34.90 -7.16 -3.75
C ALA A 146 -34.34 -8.51 -4.18
N VAL A 147 -33.23 -8.47 -4.92
CA VAL A 147 -32.38 -9.61 -5.26
C VAL A 147 -31.07 -9.45 -4.50
N LEU A 148 -30.58 -10.55 -3.94
CA LEU A 148 -29.34 -10.67 -3.20
C LEU A 148 -28.38 -11.60 -3.94
N SER A 149 -27.09 -11.50 -3.67
CA SER A 149 -26.16 -12.55 -4.07
C SER A 149 -26.16 -13.71 -3.07
N THR A 150 -25.68 -14.88 -3.46
CA THR A 150 -25.56 -16.05 -2.59
C THR A 150 -24.71 -15.74 -1.35
N SER A 151 -23.59 -15.03 -1.55
CA SER A 151 -22.71 -14.58 -0.46
C SER A 151 -23.42 -13.64 0.52
N ALA A 152 -24.27 -12.73 0.03
CA ALA A 152 -25.05 -11.83 0.88
C ALA A 152 -26.18 -12.56 1.63
N ALA A 153 -26.83 -13.53 0.99
CA ALA A 153 -27.90 -14.33 1.58
C ALA A 153 -27.37 -15.23 2.72
N ASP A 154 -26.25 -15.92 2.50
CA ASP A 154 -25.58 -16.73 3.51
C ASP A 154 -25.11 -15.89 4.70
N HIS A 155 -24.58 -14.69 4.43
CA HIS A 155 -24.14 -13.78 5.47
C HIS A 155 -25.30 -13.29 6.36
N LEU A 156 -26.43 -12.97 5.75
CA LEU A 156 -27.64 -12.52 6.46
C LEU A 156 -28.46 -13.68 7.04
N GLY A 157 -28.16 -14.93 6.65
CA GLY A 157 -28.94 -16.11 7.03
C GLY A 157 -30.37 -16.09 6.50
N VAL A 158 -30.59 -15.50 5.32
CA VAL A 158 -31.92 -15.26 4.74
C VAL A 158 -32.15 -16.14 3.51
N THR A 159 -33.42 -16.48 3.28
CA THR A 159 -33.86 -17.27 2.12
C THR A 159 -34.89 -16.50 1.29
N ILE A 160 -35.20 -17.00 0.09
CA ILE A 160 -36.22 -16.42 -0.79
C ILE A 160 -37.57 -16.32 -0.03
N GLY A 161 -38.21 -15.16 -0.10
CA GLY A 161 -39.47 -14.84 0.57
C GLY A 161 -39.33 -14.26 1.98
N ASN A 162 -38.12 -14.15 2.54
CA ASN A 162 -37.92 -13.44 3.80
C ASN A 162 -38.09 -11.91 3.62
N ALA A 163 -38.64 -11.25 4.64
CA ALA A 163 -38.75 -9.80 4.72
C ALA A 163 -37.54 -9.22 5.48
N LEU A 164 -36.70 -8.49 4.76
CA LEU A 164 -35.54 -7.78 5.25
C LEU A 164 -35.94 -6.38 5.71
N LYS A 165 -35.76 -6.07 6.99
CA LYS A 165 -35.98 -4.72 7.50
C LYS A 165 -34.71 -3.90 7.34
N ILE A 166 -34.82 -2.77 6.66
CA ILE A 166 -33.71 -1.88 6.35
C ILE A 166 -33.97 -0.48 6.91
N HIS A 167 -32.89 0.21 7.24
CA HIS A 167 -32.90 1.61 7.66
C HIS A 167 -32.05 2.44 6.70
N HIS A 168 -32.62 3.53 6.20
CA HIS A 168 -31.91 4.51 5.39
C HIS A 168 -32.09 5.90 6.00
N GLN A 169 -31.01 6.49 6.50
CA GLN A 169 -31.04 7.80 7.19
C GLN A 169 -32.11 7.88 8.30
N GLY A 170 -32.19 6.84 9.13
CA GLY A 170 -33.18 6.74 10.23
C GLY A 170 -34.61 6.40 9.81
N ARG A 171 -34.90 6.22 8.51
CA ARG A 171 -36.21 5.80 8.02
C ARG A 171 -36.27 4.27 7.87
N PRO A 172 -37.17 3.58 8.58
CA PRO A 172 -37.35 2.14 8.41
C PRO A 172 -38.09 1.84 7.11
N ALA A 173 -37.68 0.78 6.43
CA ALA A 173 -38.35 0.22 5.28
C ALA A 173 -38.18 -1.30 5.26
N VAL A 174 -38.98 -1.98 4.44
CA VAL A 174 -38.97 -3.45 4.35
C VAL A 174 -38.78 -3.85 2.90
N LEU A 175 -37.85 -4.76 2.66
CA LEU A 175 -37.57 -5.38 1.37
C LEU A 175 -37.89 -6.87 1.43
N GLU A 176 -38.68 -7.41 0.52
CA GLU A 176 -38.93 -8.84 0.37
C GLU A 176 -37.90 -9.43 -0.60
N ILE A 177 -37.27 -10.54 -0.22
CA ILE A 177 -36.27 -11.21 -1.06
C ILE A 177 -36.99 -12.00 -2.14
N LEU A 178 -36.90 -11.54 -3.39
CA LEU A 178 -37.53 -12.19 -4.53
C LEU A 178 -36.69 -13.36 -5.04
N ASP A 179 -35.37 -13.18 -5.10
CA ASP A 179 -34.46 -14.13 -5.70
C ASP A 179 -33.03 -13.99 -5.15
N ILE A 180 -32.23 -15.02 -5.35
CA ILE A 180 -30.81 -15.06 -4.96
C ILE A 180 -29.98 -15.38 -6.19
N ASP A 181 -29.08 -14.47 -6.54
CA ASP A 181 -28.14 -14.61 -7.64
C ASP A 181 -26.99 -15.55 -7.25
N ASP A 182 -26.57 -16.41 -8.19
CA ASP A 182 -25.51 -17.42 -8.01
C ASP A 182 -24.10 -16.82 -7.86
N ASP A 183 -23.99 -15.50 -7.68
CA ASP A 183 -22.74 -14.81 -7.41
C ASP A 183 -22.27 -15.04 -5.96
N ASP A 184 -21.27 -15.90 -5.79
CA ASP A 184 -20.61 -16.18 -4.50
C ASP A 184 -19.37 -15.28 -4.25
N SER A 185 -19.30 -14.13 -4.92
CA SER A 185 -18.22 -13.18 -4.75
C SER A 185 -18.25 -12.51 -3.36
N PRO A 186 -17.09 -12.37 -2.68
CA PRO A 186 -16.99 -11.56 -1.46
C PRO A 186 -17.40 -10.08 -1.65
N ALA A 187 -17.28 -9.54 -2.86
CA ALA A 187 -17.64 -8.15 -3.16
C ALA A 187 -19.14 -7.93 -3.41
N SER A 188 -19.93 -9.01 -3.55
CA SER A 188 -21.38 -8.92 -3.58
C SER A 188 -22.03 -9.23 -2.23
N ARG A 189 -21.24 -9.60 -1.20
CA ARG A 189 -21.71 -9.84 0.17
C ARG A 189 -22.47 -8.65 0.77
N ASP A 190 -22.14 -7.42 0.36
CA ASP A 190 -22.84 -6.19 0.78
C ASP A 190 -23.86 -5.69 -0.25
N LEU A 191 -24.12 -6.40 -1.35
CA LEU A 191 -24.93 -5.89 -2.46
C LEU A 191 -26.41 -6.31 -2.35
N LEU A 192 -27.29 -5.30 -2.38
CA LEU A 192 -28.73 -5.44 -2.52
C LEU A 192 -29.16 -4.82 -3.84
N VAL A 193 -29.83 -5.55 -4.71
CA VAL A 193 -30.36 -5.01 -5.98
C VAL A 193 -31.87 -4.89 -5.87
N THR A 194 -32.44 -3.76 -6.29
CA THR A 194 -33.90 -3.53 -6.33
C THR A 194 -34.29 -2.74 -7.57
N ASP A 195 -35.59 -2.59 -7.80
CA ASP A 195 -36.12 -1.72 -8.84
C ASP A 195 -35.75 -0.26 -8.58
N ILE A 196 -35.44 0.48 -9.64
CA ILE A 196 -35.04 1.90 -9.53
C ILE A 196 -36.11 2.76 -8.85
N ALA A 197 -37.40 2.53 -9.08
CA ALA A 197 -38.47 3.30 -8.45
C ALA A 197 -38.57 2.98 -6.95
N THR A 198 -38.38 1.72 -6.57
CA THR A 198 -38.28 1.30 -5.17
C THR A 198 -37.08 1.98 -4.50
N ALA A 199 -35.91 1.98 -5.15
CA ALA A 199 -34.72 2.66 -4.64
C ALA A 199 -34.92 4.18 -4.52
N GLN A 200 -35.60 4.85 -5.47
CA GLN A 200 -35.94 6.28 -5.37
C GLN A 200 -36.79 6.58 -4.15
N ALA A 201 -37.84 5.79 -3.93
CA ALA A 201 -38.74 5.96 -2.80
C ALA A 201 -38.00 5.77 -1.47
N LEU A 202 -37.17 4.72 -1.35
CA LEU A 202 -36.38 4.42 -0.15
C LEU A 202 -35.31 5.48 0.14
N SER A 203 -34.63 5.96 -0.90
CA SER A 203 -33.58 6.97 -0.79
C SER A 203 -34.10 8.41 -0.71
N ALA A 204 -35.41 8.61 -0.81
CA ALA A 204 -36.06 9.93 -0.94
C ALA A 204 -35.57 10.77 -2.14
N MET A 205 -34.97 10.13 -3.16
CA MET A 205 -34.47 10.77 -4.38
C MET A 205 -35.57 10.93 -5.44
N HIS A 206 -36.73 11.47 -5.06
CA HIS A 206 -37.86 11.64 -5.99
C HIS A 206 -37.46 12.52 -7.19
N GLY A 207 -37.52 11.95 -8.39
CA GLY A 207 -37.14 12.62 -9.64
C GLY A 207 -35.64 12.86 -9.82
N ASN A 208 -34.79 12.30 -8.96
CA ASN A 208 -33.33 12.33 -9.07
C ASN A 208 -32.77 10.91 -9.15
N ILE A 209 -31.60 10.77 -9.76
CA ILE A 209 -30.83 9.53 -9.86
C ILE A 209 -29.38 9.81 -9.43
N SER A 210 -28.66 8.79 -8.99
CA SER A 210 -27.27 8.97 -8.55
C SER A 210 -26.35 9.24 -9.75
N HIS A 211 -26.47 8.44 -10.81
CA HIS A 211 -25.68 8.58 -12.04
C HIS A 211 -26.33 7.82 -13.21
N ILE A 212 -25.78 8.00 -14.42
CA ILE A 212 -26.16 7.22 -15.62
C ILE A 212 -24.92 6.49 -16.12
N ASP A 213 -24.99 5.17 -16.22
CA ASP A 213 -23.93 4.34 -16.81
C ASP A 213 -24.11 4.27 -18.33
N LEU A 214 -22.99 4.39 -19.06
CA LEU A 214 -22.95 4.59 -20.52
C LEU A 214 -21.93 3.67 -21.18
N ILE A 215 -22.29 3.12 -22.34
CA ILE A 215 -21.35 2.48 -23.28
C ILE A 215 -21.19 3.42 -24.46
N LEU A 216 -20.02 4.06 -24.55
CA LEU A 216 -19.72 5.06 -25.57
C LEU A 216 -18.57 4.58 -26.46
N ASP A 217 -18.75 4.79 -27.76
CA ASP A 217 -17.65 4.89 -28.72
C ASP A 217 -17.32 6.36 -29.00
N ALA A 218 -16.28 6.63 -29.79
CA ALA A 218 -15.82 7.99 -30.09
C ALA A 218 -16.92 8.88 -30.72
N THR A 219 -17.85 8.28 -31.48
CA THR A 219 -18.99 8.99 -32.10
C THR A 219 -20.09 9.33 -31.10
N ALA A 220 -20.44 8.39 -30.23
CA ALA A 220 -21.43 8.58 -29.17
C ALA A 220 -20.95 9.57 -28.10
N GLU A 221 -19.65 9.59 -27.81
CA GLU A 221 -19.06 10.56 -26.90
C GLU A 221 -19.21 11.99 -27.42
N ALA A 222 -18.94 12.22 -28.71
CA ALA A 222 -19.12 13.52 -29.34
C ALA A 222 -20.60 13.94 -29.35
N TRP A 223 -21.52 13.02 -29.67
CA TRP A 223 -22.96 13.25 -29.63
C TRP A 223 -23.42 13.72 -28.25
N LEU A 224 -22.92 13.08 -27.19
CA LEU A 224 -23.30 13.39 -25.82
C LEU A 224 -22.71 14.74 -25.37
N LYS A 225 -21.44 15.01 -25.66
CA LYS A 225 -20.75 16.27 -25.29
C LYS A 225 -21.44 17.53 -25.81
N GLU A 226 -22.02 17.48 -27.01
CA GLU A 226 -22.75 18.62 -27.60
C GLU A 226 -24.08 18.93 -26.89
N ARG A 227 -24.65 17.96 -26.17
CA ARG A 227 -26.02 18.00 -25.62
C ARG A 227 -26.03 18.01 -24.10
N LEU A 228 -24.87 17.87 -23.46
CA LEU A 228 -24.75 17.92 -22.02
C LEU A 228 -24.82 19.37 -21.51
N PRO A 229 -25.62 19.64 -20.47
CA PRO A 229 -25.59 20.92 -19.80
C PRO A 229 -24.25 21.08 -19.06
N GLY A 230 -23.76 22.31 -18.89
CA GLY A 230 -22.45 22.58 -18.27
C GLY A 230 -22.28 22.09 -16.82
N TRP A 231 -23.37 21.72 -16.14
CA TRP A 231 -23.36 21.14 -14.80
C TRP A 231 -23.33 19.59 -14.79
N ALA A 232 -23.56 18.93 -15.93
CA ALA A 232 -23.41 17.48 -16.05
C ALA A 232 -22.05 17.16 -16.65
N ARG A 233 -21.35 16.18 -16.08
CA ARG A 233 -20.02 15.79 -16.52
C ARG A 233 -19.96 14.32 -16.86
N LEU A 234 -19.33 14.04 -18.00
CA LEU A 234 -19.02 12.71 -18.45
C LEU A 234 -17.66 12.30 -17.90
N LEU A 235 -17.62 11.21 -17.16
CA LEU A 235 -16.38 10.60 -16.66
C LEU A 235 -16.19 9.25 -17.33
N SER A 236 -14.98 8.91 -17.74
CA SER A 236 -14.70 7.52 -18.09
C SER A 236 -14.62 6.67 -16.81
N VAL A 237 -15.08 5.42 -16.90
CA VAL A 237 -14.91 4.45 -15.81
C VAL A 237 -13.43 4.24 -15.54
N ASP A 238 -12.57 4.34 -16.55
CA ASP A 238 -11.12 4.33 -16.38
C ASP A 238 -10.61 5.51 -15.56
N GLU A 239 -11.06 6.76 -15.80
CA GLU A 239 -10.70 7.91 -14.96
C GLU A 239 -11.22 7.80 -13.52
N GLN A 240 -12.42 7.25 -13.32
CA GLN A 240 -12.96 7.02 -11.98
C GLN A 240 -12.18 5.91 -11.25
N THR A 241 -11.82 4.84 -11.98
CA THR A 241 -11.01 3.75 -11.44
C THR A 241 -9.56 4.18 -11.31
N GLN A 242 -9.06 5.16 -12.07
CA GLN A 242 -7.69 5.70 -11.95
C GLN A 242 -7.40 6.29 -10.56
N GLY A 243 -8.42 6.74 -9.83
CA GLY A 243 -8.23 7.10 -8.42
C GLY A 243 -7.98 5.90 -7.50
N ILE A 244 -8.55 4.74 -7.81
CA ILE A 244 -8.36 3.46 -7.10
C ILE A 244 -7.12 2.69 -7.64
N VAL A 245 -6.82 2.82 -8.92
CA VAL A 245 -5.64 2.25 -9.61
C VAL A 245 -4.39 3.07 -9.31
N GLY A 246 -4.51 4.38 -9.07
CA GLY A 246 -3.43 5.22 -8.56
C GLY A 246 -2.95 4.78 -7.17
N LEU A 247 -3.91 4.51 -6.27
CA LEU A 247 -3.64 3.87 -4.97
C LEU A 247 -2.93 2.51 -5.15
N SER A 248 -3.35 1.73 -6.16
CA SER A 248 -2.73 0.44 -6.47
C SER A 248 -1.29 0.59 -6.97
N ALA A 249 -0.99 1.57 -7.83
CA ALA A 249 0.35 1.80 -8.35
C ALA A 249 1.33 2.30 -7.26
N ALA A 250 0.90 3.22 -6.38
CA ALA A 250 1.71 3.69 -5.26
C ALA A 250 1.97 2.56 -4.25
N PHE A 251 0.94 1.78 -3.96
CA PHE A 251 1.05 0.61 -3.10
C PHE A 251 1.93 -0.48 -3.71
N GLU A 252 1.76 -0.82 -4.99
CA GLU A 252 2.61 -1.75 -5.74
C GLU A 252 4.07 -1.29 -5.78
N LEU A 253 4.30 0.01 -5.96
CA LEU A 253 5.64 0.60 -5.94
C LEU A 253 6.28 0.45 -4.55
N ASN A 254 5.52 0.65 -3.48
CA ASN A 254 5.99 0.42 -2.11
C ASN A 254 6.24 -1.06 -1.82
N LEU A 255 5.33 -1.95 -2.21
CA LEU A 255 5.53 -3.41 -2.08
C LEU A 255 6.76 -3.86 -2.88
N THR A 256 6.96 -3.32 -4.08
CA THR A 256 8.14 -3.59 -4.90
C THR A 256 9.41 -3.11 -4.20
N ALA A 257 9.39 -1.92 -3.59
CA ALA A 257 10.51 -1.43 -2.77
C ALA A 257 10.84 -2.39 -1.63
N MET A 258 9.83 -2.86 -0.89
CA MET A 258 10.00 -3.82 0.20
C MET A 258 10.53 -5.17 -0.30
N SER A 259 10.08 -5.64 -1.46
CA SER A 259 10.56 -6.87 -2.10
C SER A 259 12.03 -6.77 -2.52
N LEU A 260 12.44 -5.65 -3.13
CA LEU A 260 13.83 -5.39 -3.50
C LEU A 260 14.74 -5.32 -2.28
N LEU A 261 14.26 -4.70 -1.20
CA LEU A 261 14.98 -4.64 0.07
C LEU A 261 15.12 -6.04 0.70
N ALA A 262 14.05 -6.83 0.71
CA ALA A 262 14.08 -8.21 1.19
C ALA A 262 15.05 -9.08 0.37
N LEU A 263 15.06 -8.91 -0.96
CA LEU A 263 16.02 -9.55 -1.86
C LEU A 263 17.46 -9.14 -1.54
N LEU A 264 17.70 -7.86 -1.32
CA LEU A 264 19.01 -7.33 -0.95
C LEU A 264 19.51 -7.95 0.36
N VAL A 265 18.68 -7.93 1.40
CA VAL A 265 19.00 -8.50 2.72
C VAL A 265 19.20 -10.02 2.62
N GLY A 266 18.31 -10.72 1.92
CA GLY A 266 18.36 -12.17 1.75
C GLY A 266 19.60 -12.63 0.98
N ALA A 267 19.91 -11.98 -0.15
CA ALA A 267 21.13 -12.24 -0.92
C ALA A 267 22.38 -12.01 -0.08
N PHE A 268 22.35 -11.00 0.79
CA PHE A 268 23.47 -10.68 1.66
C PHE A 268 23.68 -11.70 2.79
N LEU A 269 22.61 -12.17 3.42
CA LEU A 269 22.66 -13.26 4.40
C LEU A 269 23.27 -14.54 3.80
N ILE A 270 22.86 -14.87 2.57
CA ILE A 270 23.41 -16.00 1.81
C ILE A 270 24.89 -15.78 1.50
N PHE A 271 25.25 -14.62 0.96
CA PHE A 271 26.64 -14.26 0.65
C PHE A 271 27.54 -14.40 1.87
N ASN A 272 27.11 -13.88 3.02
CA ASN A 272 27.86 -13.96 4.27
C ASN A 272 28.04 -15.40 4.76
N ALA A 273 26.97 -16.19 4.75
CA ALA A 273 27.00 -17.60 5.17
C ALA A 273 28.01 -18.40 4.32
N LEU A 274 27.98 -18.21 3.00
CA LEU A 274 28.87 -18.89 2.06
C LEU A 274 30.32 -18.38 2.16
N SER A 275 30.51 -17.06 2.20
CA SER A 275 31.83 -16.43 2.28
C SER A 275 32.57 -16.85 3.55
N LEU A 276 31.89 -16.84 4.71
CA LEU A 276 32.48 -17.25 5.99
C LEU A 276 32.98 -18.69 5.94
N SER A 277 32.19 -19.62 5.38
CA SER A 277 32.58 -21.03 5.28
C SER A 277 33.74 -21.26 4.32
N ILE A 278 33.73 -20.58 3.17
CA ILE A 278 34.82 -20.66 2.19
C ILE A 278 36.13 -20.16 2.81
N VAL A 279 36.07 -19.04 3.55
CA VAL A 279 37.22 -18.50 4.27
C VAL A 279 37.76 -19.49 5.30
N GLN A 280 36.89 -20.17 6.05
CA GLN A 280 37.31 -21.19 7.04
C GLN A 280 37.96 -22.42 6.38
N ARG A 281 37.53 -22.78 5.16
CA ARG A 281 38.02 -23.95 4.41
C ARG A 281 39.22 -23.67 3.51
N ARG A 282 39.70 -22.42 3.48
CA ARG A 282 40.76 -21.98 2.58
C ARG A 282 42.06 -22.77 2.71
N ASN A 283 42.43 -23.19 3.92
CA ASN A 283 43.62 -24.02 4.17
C ASN A 283 43.49 -25.43 3.55
N LEU A 284 42.28 -26.01 3.59
CA LEU A 284 42.01 -27.30 2.96
C LEU A 284 42.14 -27.18 1.43
N MET A 285 41.56 -26.13 0.85
CA MET A 285 41.67 -25.85 -0.60
C MET A 285 43.13 -25.63 -1.02
N GLY A 286 43.92 -24.91 -0.22
CA GLY A 286 45.35 -24.73 -0.45
C GLY A 286 46.13 -26.05 -0.48
N ARG A 287 45.84 -26.98 0.44
CA ARG A 287 46.43 -28.33 0.44
C ARG A 287 46.02 -29.13 -0.79
N LEU A 288 44.75 -29.07 -1.20
CA LEU A 288 44.27 -29.74 -2.41
C LEU A 288 44.97 -29.20 -3.67
N ARG A 289 45.18 -27.87 -3.76
CA ARG A 289 45.96 -27.26 -4.85
C ARG A 289 47.42 -27.71 -4.85
N ALA A 290 48.03 -27.87 -3.69
CA ALA A 290 49.41 -28.38 -3.58
C ALA A 290 49.53 -29.85 -4.05
N LEU A 291 48.44 -30.62 -3.98
CA LEU A 291 48.35 -31.99 -4.47
C LEU A 291 47.98 -32.08 -5.97
N GLY A 292 47.88 -30.96 -6.69
CA GLY A 292 47.63 -30.92 -8.13
C GLY A 292 46.19 -30.68 -8.57
N VAL A 293 45.26 -30.38 -7.64
CA VAL A 293 43.88 -30.02 -7.99
C VAL A 293 43.85 -28.64 -8.66
N THR A 294 43.19 -28.53 -9.82
CA THR A 294 43.12 -27.26 -10.57
C THR A 294 42.17 -26.25 -9.92
N ASP A 295 42.35 -24.97 -10.23
CA ASP A 295 41.46 -23.90 -9.76
C ASP A 295 40.04 -24.09 -10.28
N THR A 296 39.88 -24.56 -11.52
CA THR A 296 38.57 -24.86 -12.13
C THR A 296 37.85 -25.99 -11.39
N GLN A 297 38.57 -27.04 -10.98
CA GLN A 297 38.02 -28.15 -10.19
C GLN A 297 37.54 -27.67 -8.81
N ILE A 298 38.27 -26.76 -8.16
CA ILE A 298 37.86 -26.16 -6.88
C ILE A 298 36.66 -25.24 -7.08
N HIS A 299 36.64 -24.44 -8.14
CA HIS A 299 35.49 -23.58 -8.46
C HIS A 299 34.21 -24.41 -8.61
N HIS A 300 34.25 -25.47 -9.43
CA HIS A 300 33.10 -26.35 -9.63
C HIS A 300 32.72 -27.11 -8.36
N LEU A 301 33.68 -27.49 -7.51
CA LEU A 301 33.37 -28.10 -6.21
C LEU A 301 32.57 -27.14 -5.31
N ILE A 302 33.01 -25.88 -5.21
CA ILE A 302 32.33 -24.87 -4.38
C ILE A 302 30.94 -24.55 -4.96
N VAL A 303 30.83 -24.39 -6.28
CA VAL A 303 29.53 -24.14 -6.93
C VAL A 303 28.60 -25.34 -6.75
N ALA A 304 29.10 -26.58 -6.88
CA ALA A 304 28.29 -27.78 -6.63
C ALA A 304 27.80 -27.87 -5.18
N GLU A 305 28.66 -27.56 -4.20
CA GLU A 305 28.26 -27.48 -2.80
C GLU A 305 27.20 -26.39 -2.58
N ALA A 306 27.41 -25.19 -3.14
CA ALA A 306 26.46 -24.08 -3.05
C ALA A 306 25.12 -24.42 -3.70
N VAL A 307 25.09 -25.17 -4.80
CA VAL A 307 23.86 -25.65 -5.43
C VAL A 307 23.14 -26.64 -4.51
N VAL A 308 23.85 -27.61 -3.92
CA VAL A 308 23.22 -28.58 -2.99
C VAL A 308 22.65 -27.85 -1.77
N LEU A 309 23.43 -26.97 -1.16
CA LEU A 309 23.00 -26.16 -0.03
C LEU A 309 21.88 -25.18 -0.41
N GLY A 310 21.91 -24.65 -1.63
CA GLY A 310 20.85 -23.83 -2.20
C GLY A 310 19.55 -24.62 -2.37
N ILE A 311 19.60 -25.86 -2.87
CA ILE A 311 18.40 -26.71 -2.98
C ILE A 311 17.77 -26.94 -1.60
N PHE A 312 18.57 -27.39 -0.61
CA PHE A 312 18.05 -27.63 0.74
C PHE A 312 17.61 -26.35 1.44
N GLY A 313 18.40 -25.28 1.32
CA GLY A 313 18.11 -23.98 1.89
C GLY A 313 16.90 -23.31 1.26
N THR A 314 16.68 -23.48 -0.05
CA THR A 314 15.47 -23.01 -0.74
C THR A 314 14.26 -23.85 -0.37
N LEU A 315 14.39 -25.18 -0.26
CA LEU A 315 13.27 -26.02 0.18
C LEU A 315 12.80 -25.65 1.59
N LEU A 316 13.73 -25.65 2.56
CA LEU A 316 13.42 -25.33 3.95
C LEU A 316 13.08 -23.85 4.13
N GLY A 317 13.76 -22.97 3.40
CA GLY A 317 13.54 -21.53 3.43
C GLY A 317 12.18 -21.16 2.85
N SER A 318 11.75 -21.78 1.75
CA SER A 318 10.40 -21.57 1.21
C SER A 318 9.33 -22.07 2.17
N LEU A 319 9.52 -23.23 2.81
CA LEU A 319 8.59 -23.72 3.84
C LEU A 319 8.47 -22.74 5.01
N LEU A 320 9.61 -22.27 5.52
CA LEU A 320 9.66 -21.28 6.60
C LEU A 320 9.05 -19.94 6.15
N GLY A 321 9.33 -19.51 4.93
CA GLY A 321 8.81 -18.27 4.35
C GLY A 321 7.30 -18.30 4.17
N ILE A 322 6.74 -19.44 3.74
CA ILE A 322 5.30 -19.65 3.67
C ILE A 322 4.69 -19.60 5.07
N ALA A 323 5.28 -20.30 6.05
CA ALA A 323 4.80 -20.30 7.43
C ALA A 323 4.84 -18.89 8.06
N LEU A 324 5.91 -18.13 7.81
CA LEU A 324 6.04 -16.74 8.25
C LEU A 324 5.02 -15.84 7.54
N GLY A 325 4.87 -15.98 6.22
CA GLY A 325 3.90 -15.22 5.44
C GLY A 325 2.45 -15.47 5.90
N GLN A 326 2.10 -16.73 6.16
CA GLN A 326 0.81 -17.12 6.76
C GLN A 326 0.63 -16.54 8.16
N GLY A 327 1.64 -16.64 9.03
CA GLY A 327 1.56 -16.08 10.38
C GLY A 327 1.37 -14.56 10.39
N LEU A 328 2.15 -13.85 9.56
CA LEU A 328 2.06 -12.40 9.39
C LEU A 328 0.71 -11.97 8.82
N THR A 329 0.24 -12.65 7.77
CA THR A 329 -1.07 -12.35 7.18
C THR A 329 -2.22 -12.64 8.13
N THR A 330 -2.13 -13.69 8.96
CA THR A 330 -3.13 -13.97 10.00
C THR A 330 -3.14 -12.89 11.08
N LEU A 331 -1.97 -12.40 11.51
CA LEU A 331 -1.86 -11.30 12.47
C LEU A 331 -2.47 -10.00 11.91
N VAL A 332 -2.18 -9.69 10.64
CA VAL A 332 -2.74 -8.52 9.96
C VAL A 332 -4.24 -8.70 9.74
N ALA A 333 -4.69 -9.85 9.27
CA ALA A 333 -6.10 -10.15 9.05
C ALA A 333 -6.89 -10.11 10.36
N ALA A 334 -6.38 -10.66 11.47
CA ALA A 334 -7.04 -10.55 12.77
C ALA A 334 -7.23 -9.09 13.19
N THR A 335 -6.24 -8.23 12.94
CA THR A 335 -6.32 -6.79 13.27
C THR A 335 -7.27 -6.04 12.33
N VAL A 336 -7.32 -6.42 11.05
CA VAL A 336 -8.20 -5.81 10.03
C VAL A 336 -9.63 -6.32 10.16
N SER A 337 -9.84 -7.56 10.55
CA SER A 337 -11.16 -8.16 10.75
C SER A 337 -11.86 -7.66 12.01
N GLU A 338 -11.08 -7.25 13.01
CA GLU A 338 -11.61 -6.53 14.17
C GLU A 338 -12.03 -5.08 13.84
N LEU A 339 -11.55 -4.52 12.73
CA LEU A 339 -11.77 -3.11 12.38
C LEU A 339 -12.64 -2.87 11.13
N TYR A 340 -12.70 -3.80 10.17
CA TYR A 340 -13.33 -3.54 8.87
C TYR A 340 -14.10 -4.72 8.23
N TYR A 341 -13.64 -5.98 8.24
CA TYR A 341 -14.34 -7.11 7.57
C TYR A 341 -13.81 -8.50 7.96
N ASP A 342 -14.65 -9.55 7.98
CA ASP A 342 -14.21 -10.94 7.84
C ASP A 342 -13.51 -11.12 6.48
N VAL A 343 -12.20 -10.92 6.43
CA VAL A 343 -11.40 -11.23 5.25
C VAL A 343 -11.17 -12.73 5.29
N PRO A 344 -11.73 -13.52 4.34
CA PRO A 344 -11.49 -14.95 4.33
C PRO A 344 -9.98 -15.21 4.25
N ALA A 345 -9.48 -15.94 5.26
CA ALA A 345 -8.08 -16.36 5.37
C ALA A 345 -7.60 -17.22 4.18
N ASP A 346 -8.51 -17.58 3.26
CA ASP A 346 -8.27 -18.35 2.05
C ASP A 346 -7.62 -17.55 0.90
N ALA A 347 -7.35 -16.25 1.08
CA ALA A 347 -6.67 -15.42 0.07
C ALA A 347 -5.21 -15.86 -0.23
N LEU A 348 -4.63 -16.75 0.58
CA LEU A 348 -3.36 -17.41 0.29
C LEU A 348 -3.57 -18.62 -0.62
N ARG A 349 -4.15 -18.42 -1.81
CA ARG A 349 -3.96 -19.38 -2.89
C ARG A 349 -2.48 -19.39 -3.23
N LEU A 350 -1.78 -20.45 -2.82
CA LEU A 350 -0.40 -20.73 -3.21
C LEU A 350 -0.34 -20.83 -4.73
N ASN A 351 -0.13 -19.70 -5.41
CA ASN A 351 0.06 -19.70 -6.84
C ASN A 351 1.35 -20.46 -7.12
N THR A 352 1.25 -21.54 -7.89
CA THR A 352 2.41 -22.35 -8.30
C THR A 352 3.48 -21.49 -8.96
N TRP A 353 3.08 -20.40 -9.62
CA TRP A 353 3.99 -19.41 -10.18
C TRP A 353 4.81 -18.65 -9.12
N SER A 354 4.20 -18.25 -8.01
CA SER A 354 4.91 -17.57 -6.91
C SER A 354 5.92 -18.51 -6.22
N LEU A 355 5.56 -19.78 -6.04
CA LEU A 355 6.48 -20.80 -5.53
C LEU A 355 7.64 -21.06 -6.51
N ALA A 356 7.36 -21.13 -7.81
CA ALA A 356 8.38 -21.29 -8.84
C ALA A 356 9.32 -20.07 -8.92
N LYS A 357 8.77 -18.85 -8.85
CA LYS A 357 9.52 -17.60 -8.80
C LYS A 357 10.39 -17.52 -7.56
N GLY A 358 9.83 -17.83 -6.38
CA GLY A 358 10.57 -17.90 -5.12
C GLY A 358 11.70 -18.95 -5.14
N ALA A 359 11.45 -20.12 -5.72
CA ALA A 359 12.47 -21.15 -5.89
C ALA A 359 13.57 -20.72 -6.86
N LEU A 360 13.22 -20.07 -7.97
CA LEU A 360 14.16 -19.56 -8.96
C LEU A 360 15.01 -18.40 -8.39
N LEU A 361 14.40 -17.47 -7.65
CA LEU A 361 15.10 -16.39 -6.97
C LEU A 361 15.97 -16.91 -5.82
N GLY A 362 15.50 -17.91 -5.06
CA GLY A 362 16.27 -18.53 -3.98
C GLY A 362 17.49 -19.30 -4.49
N LEU A 363 17.30 -20.17 -5.48
CA LEU A 363 18.40 -20.92 -6.11
C LEU A 363 19.33 -20.00 -6.89
N GLY A 364 18.78 -19.13 -7.74
CA GLY A 364 19.53 -18.16 -8.52
C GLY A 364 20.32 -17.20 -7.64
N GLY A 365 19.67 -16.64 -6.61
CA GLY A 365 20.31 -15.78 -5.62
C GLY A 365 21.42 -16.50 -4.85
N THR A 366 21.23 -17.76 -4.47
CA THR A 366 22.27 -18.55 -3.79
C THR A 366 23.46 -18.81 -4.69
N VAL A 367 23.24 -19.18 -5.95
CA VAL A 367 24.32 -19.42 -6.92
C VAL A 367 25.06 -18.12 -7.25
N LEU A 368 24.35 -17.01 -7.45
CA LEU A 368 24.95 -15.69 -7.71
C LEU A 368 25.76 -15.20 -6.50
N ALA A 369 25.22 -15.35 -5.29
CA ALA A 369 25.92 -15.00 -4.05
C ALA A 369 27.14 -15.90 -3.81
N ALA A 370 27.09 -17.18 -4.22
CA ALA A 370 28.22 -18.10 -4.17
C ALA A 370 29.29 -17.81 -5.23
N TRP A 371 28.90 -17.23 -6.36
CA TRP A 371 29.76 -17.09 -7.54
C TRP A 371 31.01 -16.28 -7.25
N PHE A 372 30.86 -15.12 -6.60
CA PHE A 372 31.98 -14.22 -6.30
C PHE A 372 32.96 -14.82 -5.27
N PRO A 373 32.52 -15.35 -4.11
CA PRO A 373 33.39 -16.08 -3.19
C PRO A 373 34.05 -17.32 -3.82
N ALA A 374 33.32 -18.08 -4.65
CA ALA A 374 33.84 -19.28 -5.30
C ALA A 374 34.95 -18.96 -6.30
N ALA A 375 34.78 -17.92 -7.12
CA ALA A 375 35.81 -17.45 -8.06
C ALA A 375 37.06 -16.95 -7.31
N GLN A 376 36.86 -16.25 -6.19
CA GLN A 376 37.96 -15.70 -5.40
C GLN A 376 38.74 -16.80 -4.64
N ALA A 377 38.05 -17.82 -4.14
CA ALA A 377 38.68 -18.97 -3.51
C ALA A 377 39.45 -19.85 -4.51
N ALA A 378 38.85 -20.14 -5.67
CA ALA A 378 39.46 -20.94 -6.73
C ALA A 378 40.81 -20.34 -7.19
N ARG A 379 40.88 -19.01 -7.36
CA ARG A 379 42.07 -18.29 -7.82
C ARG A 379 43.14 -18.07 -6.74
N THR A 380 42.97 -18.61 -5.51
CA THR A 380 43.96 -18.41 -4.44
C THR A 380 45.22 -19.26 -4.71
N PRO A 381 46.43 -18.66 -4.81
CA PRO A 381 47.66 -19.41 -5.04
C PRO A 381 48.04 -20.33 -3.85
N PRO A 382 48.58 -21.53 -4.10
CA PRO A 382 48.93 -22.50 -3.04
C PRO A 382 50.05 -22.03 -2.09
N LEU A 383 50.98 -21.18 -2.55
CA LEU A 383 52.07 -20.62 -1.73
C LEU A 383 51.58 -19.53 -0.77
N THR A 384 50.54 -18.77 -1.12
CA THR A 384 49.98 -17.74 -0.23
C THR A 384 49.06 -18.35 0.82
N THR A 385 48.47 -19.52 0.57
CA THR A 385 47.74 -20.29 1.59
C THR A 385 48.64 -20.92 2.66
N LEU A 386 49.94 -21.08 2.38
CA LEU A 386 50.93 -21.62 3.32
C LEU A 386 51.74 -20.51 4.02
N SER A 387 51.83 -19.31 3.45
CA SER A 387 52.52 -18.15 4.04
C SER A 387 51.54 -16.98 4.30
N ARG A 388 51.24 -16.72 5.58
CA ARG A 388 50.38 -15.59 5.99
C ARG A 388 50.86 -14.23 5.45
N ALA A 389 52.18 -14.05 5.34
CA ALA A 389 52.80 -12.81 4.84
C ALA A 389 52.40 -12.48 3.39
N ALA A 390 52.27 -13.47 2.51
CA ALA A 390 51.98 -13.22 1.10
C ALA A 390 50.50 -12.85 0.83
N LEU A 391 49.57 -13.35 1.66
CA LEU A 391 48.16 -12.92 1.66
C LEU A 391 48.03 -11.45 2.06
N GLU A 392 48.68 -11.07 3.16
CA GLU A 392 48.69 -9.68 3.67
C GLU A 392 49.33 -8.73 2.65
N GLN A 393 50.43 -9.14 2.02
CA GLN A 393 51.10 -8.37 0.98
C GLN A 393 50.23 -8.19 -0.28
N SER A 394 49.48 -9.22 -0.70
CA SER A 394 48.58 -9.11 -1.86
C SER A 394 47.42 -8.14 -1.63
N ILE A 395 46.85 -8.12 -0.42
CA ILE A 395 45.79 -7.17 -0.08
C ILE A 395 46.36 -5.76 0.07
N ARG A 396 47.55 -5.59 0.67
CA ARG A 396 48.24 -4.28 0.67
C ARG A 396 48.48 -3.75 -0.74
N GLN A 397 48.89 -4.59 -1.68
CA GLN A 397 49.12 -4.19 -3.07
C GLN A 397 47.83 -3.86 -3.82
N ARG A 398 46.72 -4.55 -3.51
CA ARG A 398 45.40 -4.28 -4.11
C ARG A 398 44.62 -3.18 -3.41
N LEU A 399 45.00 -2.82 -2.19
CA LEU A 399 44.35 -1.79 -1.36
C LEU A 399 44.11 -0.48 -2.12
N PRO A 400 45.08 0.15 -2.82
CA PRO A 400 44.80 1.39 -3.54
C PRO A 400 43.74 1.21 -4.64
N ARG A 401 43.72 0.05 -5.33
CA ARG A 401 42.69 -0.23 -6.36
C ARG A 401 41.32 -0.45 -5.74
N LEU A 402 41.24 -1.14 -4.60
CA LEU A 402 39.98 -1.32 -3.85
C LEU A 402 39.44 0.01 -3.34
N VAL A 403 40.32 0.89 -2.85
CA VAL A 403 39.95 2.23 -2.40
C VAL A 403 39.48 3.10 -3.56
N ILE A 404 40.17 3.08 -4.71
CA ILE A 404 39.71 3.82 -5.90
C ILE A 404 38.37 3.28 -6.37
N ALA A 405 38.22 1.96 -6.47
CA ALA A 405 36.96 1.33 -6.88
C ALA A 405 35.81 1.71 -5.91
N GLY A 406 36.02 1.57 -4.60
CA GLY A 406 35.02 1.95 -3.60
C GLY A 406 34.73 3.46 -3.58
N GLY A 407 35.77 4.28 -3.77
CA GLY A 407 35.66 5.74 -3.87
C GLY A 407 34.95 6.23 -5.13
N ILE A 408 34.92 5.44 -6.21
CA ILE A 408 34.11 5.71 -7.41
C ILE A 408 32.68 5.17 -7.21
N LEU A 409 32.53 3.98 -6.62
CA LEU A 409 31.22 3.35 -6.44
C LEU A 409 30.34 4.11 -5.44
N MET A 410 30.89 4.73 -4.40
CA MET A 410 30.12 5.55 -3.45
C MET A 410 29.39 6.72 -4.13
N PRO A 411 30.07 7.65 -4.83
CA PRO A 411 29.40 8.75 -5.53
C PRO A 411 28.56 8.26 -6.71
N LEU A 412 28.96 7.19 -7.40
CA LEU A 412 28.13 6.60 -8.47
C LEU A 412 26.82 6.05 -7.91
N GLY A 413 26.86 5.35 -6.78
CA GLY A 413 25.67 4.84 -6.09
C GLY A 413 24.75 5.97 -5.63
N LEU A 414 25.33 7.06 -5.11
CA LEU A 414 24.58 8.25 -4.73
C LEU A 414 23.92 8.93 -5.95
N LEU A 415 24.64 9.07 -7.06
CA LEU A 415 24.13 9.66 -8.29
C LEU A 415 23.01 8.79 -8.88
N LEU A 416 23.17 7.48 -8.90
CA LEU A 416 22.11 6.54 -9.33
C LEU A 416 20.87 6.63 -8.44
N ALA A 417 21.05 6.86 -7.14
CA ALA A 417 19.95 6.92 -6.19
C ALA A 417 19.13 8.22 -6.26
N PHE A 418 19.77 9.37 -6.53
CA PHE A 418 19.13 10.68 -6.46
C PHE A 418 18.93 11.38 -7.80
N GLU A 419 19.84 11.23 -8.76
CA GLU A 419 19.85 12.01 -10.00
C GLU A 419 19.28 11.25 -11.20
N VAL A 420 19.35 9.92 -11.19
CA VAL A 420 18.90 9.12 -12.36
C VAL A 420 17.39 8.86 -12.29
N PRO A 421 16.62 9.35 -13.28
CA PRO A 421 15.20 9.07 -13.35
C PRO A 421 14.98 7.59 -13.66
N GLY A 422 14.56 6.82 -12.66
CA GLY A 422 14.15 5.42 -12.81
C GLY A 422 13.37 4.86 -11.62
N GLY A 423 12.89 5.75 -10.75
CA GLY A 423 12.06 5.41 -9.60
C GLY A 423 12.75 4.53 -8.57
N VAL A 424 11.99 3.63 -7.97
CA VAL A 424 12.46 2.75 -6.90
C VAL A 424 13.59 1.82 -7.36
N LEU A 425 13.54 1.34 -8.59
CA LEU A 425 14.52 0.37 -9.09
C LEU A 425 15.93 0.97 -9.15
N THR A 426 16.07 2.20 -9.64
CA THR A 426 17.36 2.91 -9.69
C THR A 426 17.82 3.30 -8.30
N GLY A 427 16.91 3.69 -7.41
CA GLY A 427 17.18 3.93 -5.99
C GLY A 427 17.84 2.73 -5.30
N PHE A 428 17.24 1.54 -5.42
CA PHE A 428 17.78 0.31 -4.82
C PHE A 428 19.05 -0.19 -5.53
N ALA A 429 19.17 0.00 -6.84
CA ALA A 429 20.42 -0.28 -7.55
C ALA A 429 21.56 0.62 -7.07
N GLY A 430 21.28 1.92 -6.87
CA GLY A 430 22.21 2.88 -6.28
C GLY A 430 22.62 2.48 -4.86
N LEU A 431 21.66 2.07 -4.03
CA LEU A 431 21.91 1.55 -2.69
C LEU A 431 22.83 0.31 -2.72
N PHE A 432 22.58 -0.65 -3.61
CA PHE A 432 23.44 -1.84 -3.76
C PHE A 432 24.87 -1.47 -4.15
N VAL A 433 25.02 -0.56 -5.12
CA VAL A 433 26.31 -0.03 -5.56
C VAL A 433 27.03 0.67 -4.40
N MET A 434 26.29 1.43 -3.59
CA MET A 434 26.84 2.13 -2.42
C MET A 434 27.29 1.16 -1.33
N LEU A 435 26.51 0.11 -1.02
CA LEU A 435 26.90 -0.94 -0.09
C LEU A 435 28.16 -1.70 -0.56
N LEU A 436 28.27 -1.97 -1.86
CA LEU A 436 29.46 -2.58 -2.45
C LEU A 436 30.67 -1.64 -2.35
N GLY A 437 30.48 -0.34 -2.61
CA GLY A 437 31.51 0.68 -2.43
C GLY A 437 32.00 0.77 -0.98
N ALA A 438 31.08 0.78 -0.02
CA ALA A 438 31.40 0.76 1.41
C ALA A 438 32.16 -0.51 1.84
N ALA A 439 31.74 -1.68 1.34
CA ALA A 439 32.44 -2.95 1.57
C ALA A 439 33.90 -2.91 1.08
N LEU A 440 34.14 -2.31 -0.09
CA LEU A 440 35.48 -2.13 -0.66
C LEU A 440 36.35 -1.13 0.11
N LEU A 441 35.73 -0.13 0.75
CA LEU A 441 36.40 0.86 1.60
C LEU A 441 36.68 0.33 3.02
N THR A 442 36.12 -0.81 3.41
CA THR A 442 36.27 -1.35 4.78
C THR A 442 37.73 -1.62 5.18
N PRO A 443 38.60 -2.19 4.33
CA PRO A 443 40.01 -2.36 4.67
C PRO A 443 40.75 -1.02 4.89
N LEU A 444 40.34 0.05 4.20
CA LEU A 444 40.88 1.39 4.45
C LEU A 444 40.41 1.90 5.82
N ALA A 445 39.12 1.77 6.13
CA ALA A 445 38.58 2.16 7.42
C ALA A 445 39.28 1.46 8.59
N LEU A 446 39.53 0.15 8.48
CA LEU A 446 40.32 -0.62 9.46
C LEU A 446 41.74 -0.09 9.60
N ARG A 447 42.40 0.29 8.49
CA ARG A 447 43.74 0.86 8.52
C ARG A 447 43.77 2.25 9.17
N LEU A 448 42.78 3.10 8.87
CA LEU A 448 42.64 4.41 9.49
C LEU A 448 42.34 4.30 10.99
N LEU A 449 41.49 3.34 11.37
CA LEU A 449 41.21 3.03 12.77
C LEU A 449 42.47 2.54 13.48
N HIS A 450 43.23 1.63 12.86
CA HIS A 450 44.53 1.20 13.40
C HIS A 450 45.47 2.40 13.59
N GLN A 451 45.61 3.30 12.61
CA GLN A 451 46.43 4.50 12.73
C GLN A 451 45.97 5.44 13.86
N ALA A 452 44.66 5.57 14.05
CA ALA A 452 44.09 6.36 15.15
C ALA A 452 44.38 5.72 16.52
N LEU A 453 44.24 4.40 16.62
CA LEU A 453 44.50 3.64 17.85
C LEU A 453 46.00 3.57 18.19
N ASP A 454 46.88 3.52 17.19
CA ASP A 454 48.33 3.51 17.41
C ASP A 454 48.85 4.84 17.98
N ARG A 455 48.10 5.94 17.80
CA ARG A 455 48.42 7.25 18.40
C ARG A 455 48.04 7.33 19.88
N LEU A 456 47.19 6.44 20.38
CA LEU A 456 46.82 6.42 21.79
C LEU A 456 47.95 5.78 22.61
N PRO A 457 48.28 6.31 23.81
CA PRO A 457 49.29 5.74 24.70
C PRO A 457 48.74 4.48 25.40
N LEU A 458 48.48 3.43 24.62
CA LEU A 458 48.05 2.13 25.11
C LEU A 458 49.28 1.32 25.54
N ASP A 459 49.22 0.73 26.74
CA ASP A 459 50.31 -0.08 27.30
C ASP A 459 50.05 -1.60 27.20
N GLY A 460 51.14 -2.36 27.17
CA GLY A 460 51.13 -3.82 27.30
C GLY A 460 50.30 -4.56 26.25
N ILE A 461 49.34 -5.36 26.73
CA ILE A 461 48.50 -6.27 25.92
C ILE A 461 47.65 -5.50 24.91
N TRP A 462 47.21 -4.28 25.24
CA TRP A 462 46.39 -3.45 24.35
C TRP A 462 47.17 -2.96 23.13
N ARG A 463 48.44 -2.57 23.32
CA ARG A 463 49.33 -2.23 22.20
C ARG A 463 49.63 -3.43 21.31
N MET A 464 49.74 -4.63 21.89
CA MET A 464 49.86 -5.87 21.12
C MET A 464 48.59 -6.15 20.31
N ALA A 465 47.41 -5.99 20.90
CA ALA A 465 46.13 -6.17 20.21
C ALA A 465 45.96 -5.19 19.03
N VAL A 466 46.29 -3.91 19.22
CA VAL A 466 46.22 -2.89 18.15
C VAL A 466 47.17 -3.21 17.00
N ARG A 467 48.37 -3.71 17.29
CA ARG A 467 49.31 -4.18 16.25
C ARG A 467 48.87 -5.46 15.55
N ASP A 468 48.06 -6.29 16.22
CA ASP A 468 47.52 -7.51 15.63
C ASP A 468 46.40 -7.22 14.61
N LEU A 469 45.71 -6.08 14.71
CA LEU A 469 44.75 -5.63 13.69
C LEU A 469 45.40 -5.48 12.30
N ASP A 470 46.58 -4.86 12.21
CA ASP A 470 47.29 -4.65 10.94
C ASP A 470 47.86 -5.96 10.36
N ARG A 471 48.09 -6.97 11.22
CA ARG A 471 48.56 -8.31 10.82
C ARG A 471 47.44 -9.20 10.26
N HIS A 472 46.19 -8.83 10.46
CA HIS A 472 45.01 -9.61 10.09
C HIS A 472 44.00 -8.82 9.27
N LEU A 473 44.43 -7.72 8.65
CA LEU A 473 43.63 -6.85 7.79
C LEU A 473 42.90 -7.63 6.70
N SER A 474 43.51 -8.71 6.19
CA SER A 474 42.89 -9.55 5.16
C SER A 474 41.65 -10.31 5.62
N ARG A 475 41.65 -10.80 6.85
CA ARG A 475 40.53 -11.56 7.45
C ARG A 475 39.53 -10.63 8.14
N LEU A 476 40.05 -9.65 8.86
CA LEU A 476 39.24 -8.64 9.56
C LEU A 476 38.50 -7.76 8.56
N GLY A 477 39.11 -7.41 7.42
CA GLY A 477 38.48 -6.61 6.37
C GLY A 477 37.24 -7.26 5.77
N THR A 478 37.32 -8.53 5.40
CA THR A 478 36.17 -9.25 4.81
C THR A 478 35.07 -9.51 5.84
N ALA A 479 35.44 -9.90 7.07
CA ALA A 479 34.48 -10.12 8.16
C ALA A 479 33.80 -8.81 8.61
N ALA A 480 34.57 -7.71 8.71
CA ALA A 480 34.03 -6.40 9.05
C ALA A 480 33.14 -5.84 7.92
N ALA A 481 33.52 -6.04 6.65
CA ALA A 481 32.70 -5.63 5.52
C ALA A 481 31.36 -6.39 5.51
N ALA A 482 31.44 -7.70 5.76
CA ALA A 482 30.28 -8.58 5.93
C ALA A 482 29.36 -8.12 7.07
N LEU A 483 29.91 -7.78 8.24
CA LEU A 483 29.13 -7.32 9.39
C LEU A 483 28.53 -5.92 9.16
N MET A 484 29.32 -5.01 8.61
CA MET A 484 28.93 -3.63 8.37
C MET A 484 27.81 -3.52 7.35
N VAL A 485 27.88 -4.27 6.24
CA VAL A 485 26.76 -4.28 5.27
C VAL A 485 25.49 -4.91 5.88
N ALA A 486 25.59 -5.96 6.70
CA ALA A 486 24.42 -6.55 7.40
C ALA A 486 23.78 -5.55 8.36
N LEU A 487 24.60 -4.91 9.19
CA LEU A 487 24.14 -3.95 10.18
C LEU A 487 23.55 -2.72 9.49
N SER A 488 24.22 -2.17 8.47
CA SER A 488 23.74 -1.03 7.70
C SER A 488 22.41 -1.32 7.01
N ALA A 489 22.25 -2.50 6.39
CA ALA A 489 20.98 -2.89 5.78
C ALA A 489 19.87 -3.03 6.83
N SER A 490 20.15 -3.67 7.97
CA SER A 490 19.17 -3.86 9.05
C SER A 490 18.74 -2.54 9.69
N VAL A 491 19.70 -1.65 9.98
CA VAL A 491 19.43 -0.31 10.52
C VAL A 491 18.67 0.53 9.48
N GLY A 492 19.05 0.47 8.20
CA GLY A 492 18.35 1.16 7.13
C GLY A 492 16.89 0.74 7.00
N VAL A 493 16.60 -0.57 7.03
CA VAL A 493 15.23 -1.10 7.03
C VAL A 493 14.47 -0.62 8.26
N ALA A 494 15.05 -0.75 9.45
CA ALA A 494 14.41 -0.37 10.70
C ALA A 494 14.08 1.13 10.74
N VAL A 495 15.02 1.98 10.33
CA VAL A 495 14.81 3.44 10.26
C VAL A 495 13.75 3.80 9.23
N MET A 496 13.71 3.14 8.08
CA MET A 496 12.68 3.38 7.06
C MET A 496 11.28 3.00 7.56
N VAL A 497 11.13 1.83 8.19
CA VAL A 497 9.85 1.37 8.74
C VAL A 497 9.41 2.28 9.88
N GLU A 498 10.32 2.61 10.80
CA GLU A 498 10.02 3.43 11.96
C GLU A 498 9.73 4.88 11.60
N SER A 499 10.42 5.46 10.62
CA SER A 499 10.16 6.83 10.17
C SER A 499 8.81 6.97 9.50
N MET A 500 8.41 6.00 8.67
CA MET A 500 7.07 5.97 8.06
C MET A 500 6.00 5.81 9.14
N ARG A 501 6.15 4.81 10.01
CA ARG A 501 5.20 4.54 11.11
C ARG A 501 5.07 5.74 12.04
N GLY A 502 6.20 6.34 12.43
CA GLY A 502 6.27 7.52 13.28
C GLY A 502 5.61 8.73 12.61
N ALA A 503 5.93 9.01 11.34
CA ALA A 503 5.34 10.13 10.61
C ALA A 503 3.81 10.01 10.48
N VAL A 504 3.29 8.81 10.18
CA VAL A 504 1.85 8.56 10.12
C VAL A 504 1.22 8.64 11.51
N GLY A 505 1.87 8.10 12.54
CA GLY A 505 1.39 8.15 13.92
C GLY A 505 1.31 9.59 14.46
N GLU A 506 2.35 10.40 14.24
CA GLU A 506 2.35 11.83 14.60
C GLU A 506 1.25 12.58 13.83
N TRP A 507 1.14 12.35 12.52
CA TRP A 507 0.13 13.00 11.69
C TRP A 507 -1.30 12.64 12.12
N LEU A 508 -1.57 11.37 12.43
CA LEU A 508 -2.86 10.94 12.98
C LEU A 508 -3.13 11.59 14.33
N GLY A 509 -2.14 11.64 15.23
CA GLY A 509 -2.28 12.30 16.53
C GLY A 509 -2.56 13.79 16.43
N ASP A 510 -1.93 14.48 15.47
CA ASP A 510 -2.13 15.91 15.25
C ASP A 510 -3.52 16.20 14.64
N LEU A 511 -3.96 15.42 13.64
CA LEU A 511 -5.25 15.62 12.97
C LEU A 511 -6.46 15.12 13.78
N LEU A 512 -6.34 13.98 14.45
CA LEU A 512 -7.40 13.38 15.27
C LEU A 512 -7.30 13.86 16.72
N SER A 513 -7.27 15.18 16.90
CA SER A 513 -7.03 15.83 18.20
C SER A 513 -8.28 15.97 19.08
N ALA A 514 -9.48 15.68 18.57
CA ALA A 514 -10.71 15.81 19.35
C ALA A 514 -10.98 14.58 20.23
N ASP A 515 -11.55 14.80 21.40
CA ASP A 515 -11.87 13.74 22.37
C ASP A 515 -13.05 12.86 21.91
N LEU A 516 -13.97 13.44 21.13
CA LEU A 516 -15.12 12.72 20.56
C LEU A 516 -15.46 13.26 19.17
N TYR A 517 -15.59 12.36 18.21
CA TYR A 517 -16.14 12.66 16.88
C TYR A 517 -17.54 12.09 16.77
N ILE A 518 -18.50 12.95 16.44
CA ILE A 518 -19.87 12.57 16.05
C ILE A 518 -19.95 12.78 14.55
N ALA A 519 -20.09 11.70 13.78
CA ALA A 519 -20.15 11.77 12.33
C ALA A 519 -21.46 11.16 11.82
N SER A 520 -22.01 11.71 10.75
CA SER A 520 -23.11 11.08 10.03
C SER A 520 -22.64 9.72 9.54
N GLU A 521 -23.51 8.74 9.68
CA GLU A 521 -23.26 7.35 9.35
C GLU A 521 -22.47 7.20 8.03
N ALA A 522 -21.21 6.75 8.12
CA ALA A 522 -20.21 6.43 7.07
C ALA A 522 -19.26 7.52 6.55
N PHE A 523 -19.18 8.73 7.12
CA PHE A 523 -18.37 9.82 6.53
C PHE A 523 -18.64 10.01 5.01
N ALA A 524 -19.78 9.50 4.53
CA ALA A 524 -20.05 9.28 3.13
C ALA A 524 -20.34 10.61 2.46
N ASP A 525 -19.99 10.71 1.18
CA ASP A 525 -20.24 11.92 0.40
C ASP A 525 -21.74 12.25 0.40
N GLY A 526 -22.07 13.45 0.87
CA GLY A 526 -23.45 13.92 0.94
C GLY A 526 -24.19 13.56 2.24
N ALA A 527 -23.70 12.61 3.05
CA ALA A 527 -24.33 12.30 4.35
C ALA A 527 -24.32 13.53 5.27
N THR A 528 -25.39 13.70 6.05
CA THR A 528 -25.56 14.85 6.93
C THR A 528 -26.01 14.41 8.31
N LEU A 529 -25.59 15.16 9.32
CA LEU A 529 -26.08 15.01 10.68
C LEU A 529 -27.42 15.74 10.82
N PRO A 530 -28.37 15.19 11.60
CA PRO A 530 -29.55 15.92 12.03
C PRO A 530 -29.19 17.28 12.62
N GLN A 531 -29.98 18.31 12.30
CA GLN A 531 -29.71 19.66 12.77
C GLN A 531 -29.81 19.78 14.30
N SER A 532 -30.57 18.89 14.95
CA SER A 532 -30.61 18.73 16.42
C SER A 532 -29.21 18.44 16.98
N ILE A 533 -28.53 17.42 16.46
CA ILE A 533 -27.18 17.05 16.88
C ILE A 533 -26.19 18.19 16.66
N VAL A 534 -26.20 18.80 15.46
CA VAL A 534 -25.26 19.88 15.10
C VAL A 534 -25.38 21.09 16.04
N THR A 535 -26.58 21.37 16.57
CA THR A 535 -26.82 22.52 17.45
C THR A 535 -26.70 22.19 18.93
N GLN A 536 -27.02 20.97 19.34
CA GLN A 536 -26.99 20.53 20.74
C GLN A 536 -25.63 19.99 21.17
N ALA A 537 -24.92 19.26 20.29
CA ALA A 537 -23.66 18.61 20.65
C ALA A 537 -22.57 19.61 21.14
N PRO A 538 -22.38 20.78 20.51
CA PRO A 538 -21.45 21.79 21.01
C PRO A 538 -21.83 22.42 22.36
N ARG A 539 -23.10 22.26 22.81
CA ARG A 539 -23.64 22.85 24.04
C ARG A 539 -23.64 21.89 25.22
N LEU A 540 -23.13 20.67 25.04
CA LEU A 540 -22.99 19.72 26.13
C LEU A 540 -22.06 20.30 27.21
N ALA A 541 -22.46 20.17 28.48
CA ALA A 541 -21.72 20.73 29.62
C ALA A 541 -20.21 20.40 29.68
N PRO A 542 -19.73 19.19 29.28
CA PRO A 542 -18.30 18.90 29.25
C PRO A 542 -17.53 19.49 28.05
N VAL A 543 -18.19 20.12 27.06
CA VAL A 543 -17.54 20.61 25.83
C VAL A 543 -16.94 22.00 26.06
N SER A 544 -15.65 22.16 25.79
CA SER A 544 -14.94 23.44 25.84
C SER A 544 -14.81 24.11 24.48
N ALA A 545 -14.74 23.33 23.40
CA ALA A 545 -14.78 23.82 22.03
C ALA A 545 -15.33 22.75 21.08
N ALA A 546 -15.83 23.17 19.92
CA ALA A 546 -16.31 22.28 18.89
C ALA A 546 -15.85 22.74 17.51
N SER A 547 -15.54 21.77 16.65
CA SER A 547 -15.27 22.00 15.24
C SER A 547 -16.34 21.32 14.38
N LEU A 548 -16.80 22.00 13.35
CA LEU A 548 -17.86 21.52 12.46
C LEU A 548 -17.29 21.34 11.06
N TYR A 549 -17.52 20.16 10.47
CA TYR A 549 -17.01 19.82 9.16
C TYR A 549 -18.16 19.47 8.20
N ARG A 550 -17.97 19.85 6.94
CA ARG A 550 -18.78 19.42 5.80
C ARG A 550 -17.85 19.01 4.67
N ASN A 551 -17.78 17.71 4.41
CA ASN A 551 -17.03 17.19 3.28
C ASN A 551 -17.91 17.17 2.03
N ARG A 552 -17.31 17.54 0.90
CA ARG A 552 -17.92 17.46 -0.41
C ARG A 552 -16.88 17.12 -1.46
N SER A 553 -17.17 16.11 -2.26
CA SER A 553 -16.39 15.81 -3.45
C SER A 553 -16.75 16.78 -4.58
N LEU A 554 -15.73 17.44 -5.10
CA LEU A 554 -15.81 18.31 -6.28
C LEU A 554 -14.92 17.74 -7.38
N TYR A 555 -15.23 18.13 -8.62
CA TYR A 555 -14.37 17.82 -9.75
C TYR A 555 -13.75 19.13 -10.26
N SER A 556 -12.43 19.23 -10.28
CA SER A 556 -11.71 20.38 -10.87
C SER A 556 -10.72 19.85 -11.91
N ASP A 557 -10.72 20.40 -13.12
CA ASP A 557 -9.84 19.98 -14.24
C ASP A 557 -9.77 18.46 -14.46
N ASN A 558 -10.92 17.79 -14.60
CA ASN A 558 -11.06 16.32 -14.72
C ASN A 558 -10.54 15.50 -13.53
N ARG A 559 -10.36 16.10 -12.35
CA ARG A 559 -9.86 15.42 -11.15
C ARG A 559 -10.81 15.54 -9.98
N HIS A 560 -10.89 14.47 -9.20
CA HIS A 560 -11.62 14.44 -7.95
C HIS A 560 -10.84 15.21 -6.88
N ILE A 561 -11.48 16.13 -6.17
CA ILE A 561 -10.92 16.83 -5.01
C ILE A 561 -11.92 16.77 -3.87
N THR A 562 -11.43 16.64 -2.64
CA THR A 562 -12.29 16.70 -1.46
C THR A 562 -12.23 18.10 -0.87
N LEU A 563 -13.32 18.86 -1.02
CA LEU A 563 -13.50 20.14 -0.36
C LEU A 563 -14.06 19.90 1.05
N VAL A 564 -13.38 20.44 2.05
CA VAL A 564 -13.75 20.36 3.46
C VAL A 564 -14.09 21.76 3.94
N ALA A 565 -15.38 22.05 4.06
CA ALA A 565 -15.83 23.27 4.70
C ALA A 565 -15.78 23.08 6.21
N ALA A 566 -14.91 23.83 6.89
CA ALA A 566 -14.66 23.65 8.32
C ALA A 566 -14.88 24.94 9.10
N ASP A 567 -15.44 24.78 10.29
CA ASP A 567 -15.37 25.75 11.38
C ASP A 567 -14.43 25.15 12.43
N LEU A 568 -13.21 25.69 12.53
CA LEU A 568 -12.12 25.08 13.30
C LEU A 568 -11.92 25.79 14.63
N ALA A 569 -12.17 25.07 15.72
CA ALA A 569 -11.77 25.47 17.06
C ALA A 569 -10.24 25.67 17.16
N PRO A 570 -9.74 26.52 18.07
CA PRO A 570 -8.30 26.75 18.23
C PRO A 570 -7.47 25.48 18.42
N ARG A 571 -7.99 24.46 19.13
CA ARG A 571 -7.32 23.16 19.28
C ARG A 571 -7.25 22.34 17.99
N SER A 572 -8.26 22.44 17.11
CA SER A 572 -8.17 21.80 15.78
C SER A 572 -7.15 22.49 14.88
N ARG A 573 -6.97 23.81 15.03
CA ARG A 573 -6.00 24.59 14.26
C ARG A 573 -4.56 24.12 14.53
N THR A 574 -4.23 23.77 15.77
CA THR A 574 -2.87 23.29 16.12
C THR A 574 -2.51 21.95 15.49
N GLY A 575 -3.50 21.18 15.03
CA GLY A 575 -3.27 19.89 14.34
C GLY A 575 -2.73 20.02 12.92
N PHE A 576 -2.73 21.23 12.33
CA PHE A 576 -2.24 21.45 10.98
C PHE A 576 -0.73 21.76 10.99
N ARG A 577 0.07 20.84 10.44
CA ARG A 577 1.48 21.12 10.13
C ARG A 577 1.62 21.70 8.73
N PHE A 578 2.00 22.98 8.66
CA PHE A 578 2.21 23.68 7.39
C PHE A 578 3.61 23.42 6.81
N VAL A 579 3.66 23.10 5.52
CA VAL A 579 4.89 22.91 4.74
C VAL A 579 5.29 24.23 4.07
N ALA A 580 4.32 24.99 3.61
CA ALA A 580 4.50 26.32 3.04
C ALA A 580 3.34 27.23 3.48
N GLN A 581 3.61 28.50 3.70
CA GLN A 581 2.62 29.49 4.11
C GLN A 581 2.87 30.81 3.37
N ALA A 582 1.80 31.51 3.05
CA ALA A 582 1.90 32.85 2.49
C ALA A 582 2.10 33.88 3.62
N ASP A 583 2.57 35.08 3.28
CA ASP A 583 2.89 36.10 4.29
C ASP A 583 1.67 36.47 5.17
N GLY A 584 1.90 36.62 6.49
CA GLY A 584 0.88 36.93 7.48
C GLY A 584 0.40 35.72 8.29
N ASP A 585 -0.63 35.93 9.11
CA ASP A 585 -1.23 34.87 9.92
C ASP A 585 -2.17 33.98 9.07
N VAL A 586 -1.83 32.70 8.95
CA VAL A 586 -2.56 31.72 8.12
C VAL A 586 -4.03 31.62 8.52
N TRP A 587 -4.32 31.67 9.82
CA TRP A 587 -5.68 31.49 10.33
C TRP A 587 -6.56 32.70 10.08
N GLN A 588 -6.03 33.92 10.21
CA GLN A 588 -6.74 35.13 9.79
C GLN A 588 -7.06 35.12 8.29
N ARG A 589 -6.15 34.62 7.45
CA ARG A 589 -6.36 34.48 6.00
C ARG A 589 -7.42 33.42 5.69
N PHE A 590 -7.37 32.27 6.37
CA PHE A 590 -8.41 31.24 6.28
C PHE A 590 -9.79 31.77 6.68
N ASP A 591 -9.89 32.51 7.79
CA ASP A 591 -11.14 33.11 8.26
C ASP A 591 -11.68 34.19 7.28
N ARG A 592 -10.81 34.80 6.45
CA ARG A 592 -11.18 35.70 5.35
C ARG A 592 -11.63 34.99 4.06
N GLY A 593 -11.55 33.66 4.01
CA GLY A 593 -12.03 32.85 2.88
C GLY A 593 -10.93 32.30 1.98
N GLU A 594 -9.66 32.41 2.37
CA GLU A 594 -8.56 31.75 1.66
C GLU A 594 -8.49 30.25 1.96
N LEU A 595 -7.90 29.48 1.05
CA LEU A 595 -7.87 28.02 1.10
C LEU A 595 -6.63 27.47 1.79
N LEU A 596 -6.78 26.36 2.50
CA LEU A 596 -5.65 25.49 2.88
C LEU A 596 -5.66 24.28 1.97
N ILE A 597 -4.55 23.99 1.30
CA ILE A 597 -4.44 22.87 0.37
C ILE A 597 -3.48 21.81 0.88
N SER A 598 -3.77 20.55 0.63
CA SER A 598 -2.88 19.43 1.00
C SER A 598 -1.61 19.43 0.16
N GLU A 599 -0.48 19.03 0.74
CA GLU A 599 0.83 18.90 0.09
C GLU A 599 0.82 18.06 -1.21
N PRO A 600 0.19 16.86 -1.27
CA PRO A 600 0.11 16.10 -2.52
C PRO A 600 -0.57 16.87 -3.65
N PHE A 601 -1.62 17.64 -3.33
CA PHE A 601 -2.36 18.44 -4.29
C PHE A 601 -1.54 19.63 -4.80
N ALA A 602 -0.87 20.34 -3.90
CA ALA A 602 0.01 21.45 -4.23
C ALA A 602 1.15 21.02 -5.16
N ASN A 603 1.83 19.91 -4.84
CA ASN A 603 2.91 19.37 -5.65
C ASN A 603 2.44 18.94 -7.04
N ARG A 604 1.24 18.36 -7.14
CA ARG A 604 0.69 17.86 -8.40
C ARG A 604 0.22 18.96 -9.35
N LEU A 605 -0.27 20.06 -8.80
CA LEU A 605 -0.67 21.25 -9.57
C LEU A 605 0.45 22.31 -9.65
N GLN A 606 1.59 22.05 -9.02
CA GLN A 606 2.71 23.00 -8.88
C GLN A 606 2.28 24.34 -8.26
N LEU A 607 1.28 24.30 -7.38
CA LEU A 607 0.75 25.47 -6.67
C LEU A 607 1.60 25.78 -5.43
N ARG A 608 1.78 27.07 -5.17
CA ARG A 608 2.46 27.60 -3.98
C ARG A 608 1.48 28.38 -3.12
N ALA A 609 1.85 28.60 -1.86
CA ALA A 609 1.10 29.50 -0.99
C ALA A 609 1.12 30.92 -1.59
N GLY A 610 -0.04 31.56 -1.69
CA GLY A 610 -0.26 32.84 -2.37
C GLY A 610 -0.82 32.72 -3.78
N ASP A 611 -0.74 31.55 -4.43
CA ASP A 611 -1.36 31.32 -5.74
C ASP A 611 -2.89 31.24 -5.62
N SER A 612 -3.60 31.32 -6.74
CA SER A 612 -5.06 31.20 -6.79
C SER A 612 -5.49 29.86 -7.38
N LEU A 613 -6.49 29.23 -6.77
CA LEU A 613 -7.11 27.99 -7.21
C LEU A 613 -8.54 28.28 -7.66
N ARG A 614 -8.89 27.82 -8.86
CA ARG A 614 -10.26 27.91 -9.39
C ARG A 614 -11.07 26.72 -8.90
N LEU A 615 -12.19 26.97 -8.24
CA LEU A 615 -13.13 25.96 -7.76
C LEU A 615 -14.50 26.12 -8.41
N PRO A 616 -15.16 25.03 -8.84
CA PRO A 616 -16.50 25.09 -9.41
C PRO A 616 -17.55 25.31 -8.32
N THR A 617 -18.33 26.38 -8.46
CA THR A 617 -19.49 26.68 -7.60
C THR A 617 -20.80 26.57 -8.39
N PRO A 618 -21.97 26.46 -7.73
CA PRO A 618 -23.26 26.43 -8.42
C PRO A 618 -23.54 27.67 -9.29
N ALA A 619 -22.91 28.81 -8.97
CA ALA A 619 -23.02 30.06 -9.72
C ALA A 619 -21.95 30.22 -10.82
N GLY A 620 -21.08 29.23 -11.00
CA GLY A 620 -19.93 29.27 -11.91
C GLY A 620 -18.59 29.07 -11.18
N ASP A 621 -17.51 29.07 -11.93
CA ASP A 621 -16.17 28.89 -11.37
C ASP A 621 -15.69 30.16 -10.66
N VAL A 622 -15.18 30.02 -9.44
CA VAL A 622 -14.67 31.12 -8.61
C VAL A 622 -13.22 30.85 -8.24
N GLU A 623 -12.38 31.88 -8.28
CA GLU A 623 -10.97 31.80 -7.87
C GLU A 623 -10.81 32.16 -6.39
N PHE A 624 -10.06 31.34 -5.67
CA PHE A 624 -9.75 31.52 -4.26
C PHE A 624 -8.24 31.54 -4.04
N PRO A 625 -7.69 32.46 -3.23
CA PRO A 625 -6.27 32.45 -2.88
C PRO A 625 -5.94 31.27 -1.97
N VAL A 626 -4.71 30.76 -2.07
CA VAL A 626 -4.15 29.72 -1.21
C VAL A 626 -3.40 30.38 -0.05
N ALA A 627 -3.88 30.21 1.19
CA ALA A 627 -3.22 30.74 2.38
C ALA A 627 -2.00 29.90 2.78
N ALA A 628 -2.11 28.57 2.76
CA ALA A 628 -1.04 27.67 3.14
C ALA A 628 -1.20 26.27 2.54
N VAL A 629 -0.08 25.55 2.50
CA VAL A 629 0.01 24.14 2.13
C VAL A 629 0.27 23.34 3.40
N PHE A 630 -0.62 22.40 3.74
CA PHE A 630 -0.50 21.55 4.93
C PHE A 630 -0.13 20.11 4.56
N ARG A 631 0.56 19.41 5.47
CA ARG A 631 0.93 18.01 5.28
C ARG A 631 -0.28 17.11 5.45
N ASP A 632 -0.52 16.25 4.46
CA ASP A 632 -1.67 15.34 4.45
C ASP A 632 -1.29 13.96 3.89
N TYR A 633 -1.61 12.91 4.66
CA TYR A 633 -1.46 11.52 4.24
C TYR A 633 -2.83 10.84 4.01
N ALA A 634 -3.97 11.56 4.16
CA ALA A 634 -5.30 10.97 4.04
C ALA A 634 -5.78 10.79 2.59
N SER A 635 -5.35 11.64 1.66
CA SER A 635 -5.85 11.62 0.28
C SER A 635 -4.75 11.94 -0.72
N GLU A 636 -4.56 11.04 -1.69
CA GLU A 636 -3.70 11.28 -2.86
C GLU A 636 -4.32 12.22 -3.89
N HIS A 637 -5.64 12.39 -3.85
CA HIS A 637 -6.42 13.23 -4.78
C HIS A 637 -6.41 14.71 -4.39
N GLY A 638 -6.04 14.99 -3.14
CA GLY A 638 -5.96 16.32 -2.59
C GLY A 638 -7.18 16.71 -1.75
N ARG A 639 -6.90 17.40 -0.65
CA ARG A 639 -7.90 18.01 0.22
C ARG A 639 -7.73 19.53 0.20
N VAL A 640 -8.86 20.21 0.13
CA VAL A 640 -8.93 21.66 0.18
C VAL A 640 -9.82 22.03 1.36
N PHE A 641 -9.32 22.82 2.29
CA PHE A 641 -10.12 23.36 3.38
C PHE A 641 -10.54 24.79 3.06
N ILE A 642 -11.79 25.11 3.36
CA ILE A 642 -12.35 26.45 3.29
C ILE A 642 -13.14 26.74 4.56
N ALA A 643 -13.13 27.99 5.02
CA ALA A 643 -13.93 28.42 6.16
C ALA A 643 -15.44 28.27 5.84
N ARG A 644 -16.17 27.59 6.73
CA ARG A 644 -17.60 27.27 6.53
C ARG A 644 -18.49 28.49 6.23
N PRO A 645 -18.31 29.68 6.83
CA PRO A 645 -19.08 30.87 6.47
C PRO A 645 -18.98 31.25 4.98
N HIS A 646 -17.77 31.17 4.40
CA HIS A 646 -17.53 31.45 2.99
C HIS A 646 -18.10 30.36 2.09
N TYR A 647 -17.94 29.09 2.48
CA TYR A 647 -18.56 27.97 1.78
C TYR A 647 -20.09 28.13 1.66
N ARG A 648 -20.76 28.53 2.75
CA ARG A 648 -22.21 28.77 2.75
C ARG A 648 -22.63 29.86 1.76
N GLY A 649 -21.81 30.89 1.58
CA GLY A 649 -22.08 31.98 0.63
C GLY A 649 -22.08 31.51 -0.83
N HIS A 650 -21.17 30.60 -1.19
CA HIS A 650 -21.00 30.14 -2.58
C HIS A 650 -21.85 28.91 -2.92
N TRP A 651 -22.00 27.94 -2.01
CA TRP A 651 -22.72 26.69 -2.28
C TRP A 651 -24.14 26.64 -1.70
N SER A 652 -24.54 27.63 -0.89
CA SER A 652 -25.85 27.65 -0.20
C SER A 652 -26.17 26.39 0.64
N ASP A 653 -25.15 25.58 0.96
CA ASP A 653 -25.28 24.36 1.77
C ASP A 653 -24.97 24.67 3.24
N THR A 654 -25.92 24.37 4.13
CA THR A 654 -25.78 24.58 5.58
C THR A 654 -25.49 23.31 6.36
N ALA A 655 -25.50 22.16 5.69
CA ALA A 655 -25.34 20.87 6.30
C ALA A 655 -23.95 20.67 6.93
N VAL A 656 -23.90 19.73 7.87
CA VAL A 656 -22.69 19.28 8.58
C VAL A 656 -22.71 17.77 8.57
N ASN A 657 -21.57 17.15 8.32
CA ASN A 657 -21.46 15.69 8.35
C ASN A 657 -20.60 15.19 9.52
N THR A 658 -19.73 16.03 10.09
CA THR A 658 -18.95 15.67 11.27
C THR A 658 -18.87 16.82 12.26
N VAL A 659 -19.03 16.50 13.54
CA VAL A 659 -18.81 17.38 14.69
C VAL A 659 -17.67 16.79 15.50
N ALA A 660 -16.62 17.55 15.71
CA ALA A 660 -15.51 17.18 16.60
C ALA A 660 -15.63 17.98 17.90
N LEU A 661 -15.70 17.30 19.03
CA LEU A 661 -15.90 17.89 20.35
C LEU A 661 -14.62 17.78 21.17
N PHE A 662 -14.25 18.89 21.80
CA PHE A 662 -13.12 18.99 22.73
C PHE A 662 -13.67 19.18 24.13
N SER A 663 -13.09 18.47 25.08
CA SER A 663 -13.45 18.53 26.49
C SER A 663 -12.22 18.87 27.32
N ASP A 664 -12.42 19.66 28.38
CA ASP A 664 -11.38 19.85 29.41
C ASP A 664 -11.47 18.78 30.51
N ARG A 665 -12.50 17.93 30.44
CA ARG A 665 -12.71 16.74 31.28
C ARG A 665 -12.39 15.47 30.48
N ASN A 666 -12.29 14.33 31.18
CA ASN A 666 -12.04 13.02 30.57
C ASN A 666 -13.04 12.67 29.44
N ALA A 667 -12.55 12.18 28.29
CA ALA A 667 -13.31 11.77 27.12
C ALA A 667 -14.45 10.79 27.44
N ALA A 668 -14.29 9.91 28.43
CA ALA A 668 -15.34 8.96 28.85
C ALA A 668 -16.62 9.67 29.36
N VAL A 669 -16.46 10.81 30.04
CA VAL A 669 -17.60 11.60 30.55
C VAL A 669 -18.34 12.29 29.40
N LEU A 670 -17.59 12.77 28.40
CA LEU A 670 -18.15 13.37 27.19
C LEU A 670 -18.95 12.33 26.38
N LEU A 671 -18.39 11.13 26.20
CA LEU A 671 -19.08 10.03 25.51
C LEU A 671 -20.38 9.63 26.23
N GLN A 672 -20.36 9.52 27.56
CA GLN A 672 -21.57 9.20 28.33
C GLN A 672 -22.62 10.31 28.21
N ALA A 673 -22.23 11.58 28.30
CA ALA A 673 -23.15 12.70 28.14
C ALA A 673 -23.77 12.74 26.73
N ALA A 674 -22.97 12.47 25.69
CA ALA A 674 -23.46 12.37 24.32
C ALA A 674 -24.46 11.21 24.16
N ARG A 675 -24.14 10.01 24.66
CA ARG A 675 -25.06 8.86 24.62
C ARG A 675 -26.37 9.14 25.34
N VAL A 676 -26.35 9.74 26.53
CA VAL A 676 -27.58 10.06 27.27
C VAL A 676 -28.44 11.07 26.52
N GLN A 677 -27.83 12.08 25.91
CA GLN A 677 -28.55 13.13 25.19
C GLN A 677 -29.13 12.65 23.86
N PHE A 678 -28.44 11.76 23.15
CA PHE A 678 -28.79 11.34 21.79
C PHE A 678 -29.26 9.88 21.67
N ALA A 679 -29.49 9.16 22.78
CA ALA A 679 -29.97 7.77 22.79
C ALA A 679 -31.30 7.50 22.05
N ALA A 680 -32.07 8.54 21.71
CA ALA A 680 -33.31 8.43 20.93
C ALA A 680 -33.12 8.75 19.43
N GLU A 681 -31.93 9.18 19.03
CA GLU A 681 -31.52 9.49 17.65
C GLU A 681 -30.46 8.50 17.12
N ASP A 682 -29.99 7.57 17.95
CA ASP A 682 -29.30 6.31 17.57
C ASP A 682 -30.31 5.35 16.91
#